data_AF-A0A8R1XZK8-F1
#
_entry.id   AF-A0A8R1XZK8-F1
#
_cell.length_a   1.000
_cell.length_b   1.000
_cell.length_c   1.000
_cell.angle_alpha   90.00
_cell.angle_beta   90.00
_cell.angle_gamma   90.00
#
_symmetry.space_group_name_H-M   'P 1'
#
loop_
_entity.id
_entity.type
_entity.pdbx_description
1 polymer ?
#
loop_
_entity_poly.entity_id
_entity_poly.type
_entity_poly.pdbx_seq_one_letter_code
_entity_poly.pdbx_strand_id
1 'polypeptide(L)'
;MFDILKKVRDVAATRNCEAMVNACGRAVAAVLTSKSEKVEIINASKLKTLKKCDDSYTFTLYVDKPKDGTYYVIYLPRALKVWRTRQRDEAESLKDQLNSLKFLVTILEKINSKLFAAELEQLRNSVIKNPSFNDIHHAAACNFPTVIIELCKSRPNIINEASIDGYYPLLIAVENNAKEAVQILVSLGAYTTKQDCHSRNAVHYAAKNNPEILQLLTEAPDFSDAIDVIDENGLSPLCLAIYSAKSKCVELLLDANCSLGPFPSGPLGAMVAVAASSSDLSKIIDLLLKRAPQLLIEEINGSSNILHEKLESKFLHHILGDLGDVININVRNDLNETPLYCAVARNDLSQSFALLVYNADVNIANYRGDTPLHVSAMNGNVKLVKLLLCFGASVQLKNDLGKTALDVALDVGGNNAEIMECLRLFVDSLSVIRPVSNDVLSDLMQERALEERHQMTSKQKQRLINVISFDGGGIRGLILLQILLHIEQLLGHSIMEHFQWLCGTSTGAIIALGLVKGYSLKHCQSLYLRMKDELFVGGRPYSEKIIEGFLCEIFGEETTMAQLGPKKVIVTASYVRKNPPQLKLFRNYTLPISKAENEALGYDNPCENLIWKCARYSSAAPTFFTPKDNFVDGGLMSNNPTLDLLSNIHTYNAACIKAASYSFNSFQLQKGNMKKETVQIGCILSLGAGQAPSEELGSMKWNFNLPGDFVEGVSMFQNLMNLKNLLVEQITASNGPCVTRARSWAHDQSIPFFRFSPLLSSHVELDEKNNEAIVGFLWDTEKYLRTDGRYDAETLANYLKSL
;
A
#
# COMPACT_ATOMS: atom_id res chain seq x y z
N MET A 1 -20.78 -24.95 3.08
CA MET A 1 -20.08 -26.04 2.36
C MET A 1 -21.06 -27.05 1.76
N PHE A 2 -22.00 -27.60 2.54
CA PHE A 2 -23.04 -28.53 2.04
C PHE A 2 -23.87 -27.95 0.87
N ASP A 3 -24.35 -26.71 0.98
CA ASP A 3 -25.13 -26.06 -0.09
C ASP A 3 -24.31 -25.82 -1.37
N ILE A 4 -23.00 -25.62 -1.23
CA ILE A 4 -22.07 -25.50 -2.36
C ILE A 4 -21.93 -26.86 -3.05
N LEU A 5 -21.66 -27.93 -2.29
CA LEU A 5 -21.57 -29.30 -2.82
C LEU A 5 -22.88 -29.71 -3.49
N LYS A 6 -24.03 -29.32 -2.93
CA LYS A 6 -25.36 -29.58 -3.51
C LYS A 6 -25.53 -28.83 -4.83
N LYS A 7 -25.22 -27.52 -4.88
CA LYS A 7 -25.24 -26.73 -6.13
C LYS A 7 -24.29 -27.29 -7.19
N VAL A 8 -23.05 -27.66 -6.82
CA VAL A 8 -22.07 -28.25 -7.74
C VAL A 8 -22.58 -29.59 -8.28
N ARG A 9 -23.17 -30.43 -7.43
CA ARG A 9 -23.80 -31.68 -7.85
C ARG A 9 -24.97 -31.46 -8.81
N ASP A 10 -25.83 -30.49 -8.51
CA ASP A 10 -27.02 -30.21 -9.34
C ASP A 10 -26.62 -29.61 -10.71
N VAL A 11 -25.55 -28.79 -10.76
CA VAL A 11 -24.93 -28.31 -12.02
C VAL A 11 -24.24 -29.46 -12.78
N ALA A 12 -23.53 -30.34 -12.09
CA ALA A 12 -22.87 -31.51 -12.70
C ALA A 12 -23.89 -32.49 -13.28
N ALA A 13 -25.05 -32.67 -12.63
CA ALA A 13 -26.14 -33.50 -13.11
C ALA A 13 -26.80 -32.93 -14.37
N THR A 14 -26.97 -31.61 -14.47
CA THR A 14 -27.49 -30.95 -15.69
C THR A 14 -26.53 -31.02 -16.86
N ARG A 15 -25.23 -31.23 -16.62
CA ARG A 15 -24.19 -31.37 -17.66
C ARG A 15 -23.78 -32.82 -17.96
N ASN A 16 -24.48 -33.83 -17.44
CA ASN A 16 -24.15 -35.26 -17.58
C ASN A 16 -22.71 -35.63 -17.15
N CYS A 17 -22.15 -34.95 -16.14
CA CYS A 17 -20.84 -35.30 -15.59
C CYS A 17 -20.96 -36.33 -14.45
N GLU A 18 -21.26 -37.59 -14.77
CA GLU A 18 -21.48 -38.67 -13.80
C GLU A 18 -20.38 -38.82 -12.75
N ALA A 19 -19.10 -38.70 -13.15
CA ALA A 19 -17.97 -38.79 -12.22
C ALA A 19 -18.03 -37.72 -11.12
N MET A 20 -18.42 -36.50 -11.47
CA MET A 20 -18.50 -35.37 -10.54
C MET A 20 -19.76 -35.44 -9.67
N VAL A 21 -20.88 -35.93 -10.22
CA VAL A 21 -22.09 -36.24 -9.44
C VAL A 21 -21.79 -37.30 -8.38
N ASN A 22 -21.08 -38.37 -8.75
CA ASN A 22 -20.69 -39.43 -7.83
C ASN A 22 -19.69 -38.96 -6.77
N ALA A 23 -18.70 -38.13 -7.14
CA ALA A 23 -17.77 -37.54 -6.19
C ALA A 23 -18.47 -36.61 -5.19
N CYS A 24 -19.37 -35.74 -5.67
CA CYS A 24 -20.17 -34.88 -4.79
C CYS A 24 -21.12 -35.70 -3.91
N GLY A 25 -21.72 -36.76 -4.46
CA GLY A 25 -22.53 -37.71 -3.70
C GLY A 25 -21.77 -38.37 -2.57
N ARG A 26 -20.53 -38.83 -2.82
CA ARG A 26 -19.62 -39.38 -1.79
C ARG A 26 -19.22 -38.34 -0.75
N ALA A 27 -18.89 -37.12 -1.16
CA ALA A 27 -18.55 -36.04 -0.24
C ALA A 27 -19.74 -35.62 0.64
N VAL A 28 -20.93 -35.51 0.05
CA VAL A 28 -22.18 -35.26 0.78
C VAL A 28 -22.50 -36.41 1.73
N ALA A 29 -22.31 -37.66 1.31
CA ALA A 29 -22.46 -38.83 2.17
C ALA A 29 -21.44 -38.79 3.32
N ALA A 30 -20.17 -38.46 3.07
CA ALA A 30 -19.12 -38.32 4.08
C ALA A 30 -19.47 -37.24 5.12
N VAL A 31 -20.01 -36.10 4.67
CA VAL A 31 -20.49 -35.01 5.54
C VAL A 31 -21.78 -35.38 6.27
N LEU A 32 -22.68 -36.17 5.68
CA LEU A 32 -23.88 -36.66 6.36
C LEU A 32 -23.55 -37.77 7.37
N THR A 33 -22.56 -38.62 7.09
CA THR A 33 -22.01 -39.60 8.04
C THR A 33 -21.23 -38.93 9.16
N SER A 34 -20.80 -37.67 8.98
CA SER A 34 -20.17 -36.88 10.05
C SER A 34 -21.17 -36.18 10.98
N LYS A 35 -22.49 -36.43 10.87
CA LYS A 35 -23.37 -36.13 12.01
C LYS A 35 -22.88 -36.97 13.18
N SER A 36 -22.18 -36.35 14.13
CA SER A 36 -21.79 -37.01 15.38
C SER A 36 -23.04 -37.66 15.94
N GLU A 37 -22.97 -38.96 16.17
CA GLU A 37 -24.09 -39.65 16.76
C GLU A 37 -24.25 -39.14 18.18
N LYS A 38 -25.42 -38.59 18.51
CA LYS A 38 -25.66 -38.09 19.86
C LYS A 38 -25.73 -39.25 20.83
N VAL A 39 -25.22 -39.02 22.04
CA VAL A 39 -25.48 -39.93 23.15
C VAL A 39 -26.95 -39.79 23.53
N GLU A 40 -27.71 -40.88 23.42
CA GLU A 40 -29.16 -40.88 23.56
C GLU A 40 -29.61 -41.92 24.58
N ILE A 41 -30.69 -41.64 25.30
CA ILE A 41 -31.32 -42.62 26.19
C ILE A 41 -31.88 -43.76 25.35
N ILE A 42 -31.51 -45.01 25.66
CA ILE A 42 -32.09 -46.19 25.03
C ILE A 42 -33.31 -46.66 25.82
N ASN A 43 -34.45 -46.74 25.14
CA ASN A 43 -35.68 -47.23 25.76
C ASN A 43 -35.50 -48.67 26.24
N ALA A 44 -36.03 -49.00 27.42
CA ALA A 44 -35.93 -50.34 28.00
C ALA A 44 -36.48 -51.45 27.08
N SER A 45 -37.52 -51.14 26.28
CA SER A 45 -38.05 -52.06 25.26
C SER A 45 -37.01 -52.37 24.17
N LYS A 46 -36.30 -51.35 23.67
CA LYS A 46 -35.24 -51.53 22.67
C LYS A 46 -34.04 -52.26 23.29
N LEU A 47 -33.65 -51.94 24.51
CA LEU A 47 -32.55 -52.63 25.21
C LEU A 47 -32.82 -54.14 25.35
N LYS A 48 -34.07 -54.56 25.62
CA LYS A 48 -34.47 -55.99 25.67
C LYS A 48 -34.37 -56.71 24.32
N THR A 49 -34.46 -55.98 23.20
CA THR A 49 -34.29 -56.59 21.86
C THR A 49 -32.83 -56.87 21.50
N LEU A 50 -31.89 -56.26 22.23
CA LEU A 50 -30.47 -56.40 21.98
C LEU A 50 -29.89 -57.52 22.83
N LYS A 51 -28.96 -58.30 22.27
CA LYS A 51 -28.24 -59.33 23.01
C LYS A 51 -27.00 -58.71 23.66
N LYS A 52 -26.85 -58.82 24.99
CA LYS A 52 -25.63 -58.43 25.71
C LYS A 52 -24.48 -59.37 25.34
N CYS A 53 -23.31 -58.81 25.05
CA CYS A 53 -22.15 -59.54 24.53
C CYS A 53 -21.06 -59.82 25.59
N ASP A 54 -21.08 -59.12 26.72
CA ASP A 54 -20.05 -59.20 27.78
C ASP A 54 -20.67 -59.18 29.18
N ASP A 55 -19.85 -59.27 30.24
CA ASP A 55 -20.28 -59.21 31.65
C ASP A 55 -20.01 -57.85 32.32
N SER A 56 -19.68 -56.80 31.56
CA SER A 56 -19.35 -55.49 32.12
C SER A 56 -20.58 -54.80 32.73
N TYR A 57 -20.39 -54.02 33.81
CA TYR A 57 -21.50 -53.34 34.53
C TYR A 57 -21.58 -51.82 34.28
N THR A 58 -20.57 -51.23 33.63
CA THR A 58 -20.46 -49.80 33.32
C THR A 58 -20.74 -49.54 31.84
N PHE A 59 -19.73 -49.65 30.96
CA PHE A 59 -19.90 -49.68 29.51
C PHE A 59 -19.95 -51.13 29.04
N THR A 60 -20.99 -51.45 28.28
CA THR A 60 -21.34 -52.83 27.92
C THR A 60 -21.62 -52.90 26.43
N LEU A 61 -21.17 -53.97 25.80
CA LEU A 61 -21.43 -54.24 24.40
C LEU A 61 -22.75 -55.00 24.21
N TYR A 62 -23.56 -54.52 23.28
CA TYR A 62 -24.80 -55.14 22.85
C TYR A 62 -24.80 -55.33 21.33
N VAL A 63 -25.48 -56.35 20.81
CA VAL A 63 -25.62 -56.58 19.36
C VAL A 63 -27.10 -56.69 18.96
N ASP A 64 -27.49 -55.99 17.90
CA ASP A 64 -28.79 -56.13 17.22
C ASP A 64 -28.62 -57.10 16.04
N LYS A 65 -29.33 -58.25 16.04
CA LYS A 65 -29.27 -59.32 15.03
C LYS A 65 -27.85 -59.90 14.76
N PRO A 66 -27.46 -61.01 15.39
CA PRO A 66 -26.08 -61.55 15.35
C PRO A 66 -25.48 -61.85 13.96
N LYS A 67 -26.29 -62.02 12.91
CA LYS A 67 -25.83 -62.38 11.56
C LYS A 67 -25.45 -61.18 10.67
N ASP A 68 -26.00 -59.99 10.93
CA ASP A 68 -25.73 -58.71 10.24
C ASP A 68 -25.51 -57.59 11.29
N GLY A 69 -24.81 -57.96 12.37
CA GLY A 69 -24.92 -57.32 13.67
C GLY A 69 -24.44 -55.88 13.72
N THR A 70 -25.33 -54.96 14.11
CA THR A 70 -24.89 -53.64 14.58
C THR A 70 -24.61 -53.75 16.07
N TYR A 71 -23.38 -53.41 16.45
CA TYR A 71 -22.91 -53.37 17.82
C TYR A 71 -23.21 -52.00 18.43
N TYR A 72 -23.58 -52.01 19.70
CA TYR A 72 -23.93 -50.83 20.50
C TYR A 72 -23.10 -50.84 21.77
N VAL A 73 -22.37 -49.76 22.02
CA VAL A 73 -21.73 -49.50 23.32
C VAL A 73 -22.71 -48.73 24.16
N ILE A 74 -23.12 -49.30 25.30
CA ILE A 74 -24.16 -48.74 26.17
C ILE A 74 -23.59 -48.50 27.56
N TYR A 75 -23.79 -47.28 28.08
CA TYR A 75 -23.58 -46.96 29.49
C TYR A 75 -24.80 -47.42 30.28
N LEU A 76 -24.67 -48.53 31.01
CA LEU A 76 -25.77 -49.19 31.69
C LEU A 76 -26.42 -48.37 32.82
N PRO A 77 -25.67 -47.65 33.69
CA PRO A 77 -26.26 -46.96 34.84
C PRO A 77 -27.39 -45.98 34.51
N ARG A 78 -27.34 -45.38 33.30
CA ARG A 78 -28.39 -44.47 32.80
C ARG A 78 -29.05 -44.95 31.50
N ALA A 79 -28.77 -46.17 31.07
CA ALA A 79 -29.19 -46.72 29.78
C ALA A 79 -28.94 -45.71 28.63
N LEU A 80 -27.70 -45.26 28.47
CA LEU A 80 -27.33 -44.35 27.39
C LEU A 80 -26.64 -45.13 26.26
N LYS A 81 -27.16 -45.01 25.05
CA LYS A 81 -26.49 -45.46 23.82
C LYS A 81 -25.35 -44.49 23.52
N VAL A 82 -24.11 -44.97 23.68
CA VAL A 82 -22.89 -44.16 23.54
C VAL A 82 -22.36 -44.21 22.12
N TRP A 83 -22.31 -45.40 21.50
CA TRP A 83 -21.79 -45.59 20.15
C TRP A 83 -22.53 -46.72 19.44
N ARG A 84 -22.59 -46.67 18.11
CA ARG A 84 -22.97 -47.80 17.28
C ARG A 84 -21.96 -47.99 16.16
N THR A 85 -21.63 -49.23 15.84
CA THR A 85 -20.80 -49.57 14.68
C THR A 85 -21.19 -50.96 14.18
N ARG A 86 -20.86 -51.26 12.93
CA ARG A 86 -20.98 -52.62 12.39
C ARG A 86 -19.71 -53.44 12.63
N GLN A 87 -18.63 -52.81 13.06
CA GLN A 87 -17.37 -53.48 13.35
C GLN A 87 -17.30 -53.86 14.82
N ARG A 88 -17.13 -55.15 15.09
CA ARG A 88 -17.05 -55.67 16.46
C ARG A 88 -15.83 -55.13 17.20
N ASP A 89 -14.68 -55.15 16.53
CA ASP A 89 -13.39 -54.82 17.14
C ASP A 89 -13.33 -53.34 17.58
N GLU A 90 -13.88 -52.43 16.78
CA GLU A 90 -14.04 -51.01 17.15
C GLU A 90 -14.91 -50.83 18.40
N ALA A 91 -16.02 -51.58 18.47
CA ALA A 91 -16.95 -51.49 19.59
C ALA A 91 -16.36 -52.07 20.88
N GLU A 92 -15.63 -53.19 20.78
CA GLU A 92 -14.91 -53.80 21.90
C GLU A 92 -13.80 -52.88 22.41
N SER A 93 -12.97 -52.36 21.51
CA SER A 93 -11.89 -51.41 21.84
C SER A 93 -12.41 -50.15 22.56
N LEU A 94 -13.43 -49.50 21.99
CA LEU A 94 -14.04 -48.31 22.61
C LEU A 94 -14.66 -48.62 23.98
N LYS A 95 -15.32 -49.78 24.12
CA LYS A 95 -15.91 -50.22 25.38
C LYS A 95 -14.82 -50.45 26.44
N ASP A 96 -13.72 -51.10 26.08
CA ASP A 96 -12.61 -51.36 27.00
C ASP A 96 -11.91 -50.06 27.42
N GLN A 97 -11.71 -49.13 26.50
CA GLN A 97 -11.16 -47.80 26.80
C GLN A 97 -12.09 -46.96 27.68
N LEU A 98 -13.40 -46.93 27.40
CA LEU A 98 -14.34 -46.20 28.27
C LEU A 98 -14.45 -46.83 29.66
N ASN A 99 -14.30 -48.16 29.76
CA ASN A 99 -14.26 -48.85 31.05
C ASN A 99 -12.96 -48.60 31.83
N SER A 100 -11.82 -48.36 31.16
CA SER A 100 -10.58 -47.96 31.85
C SER A 100 -10.70 -46.58 32.48
N LEU A 101 -11.53 -45.70 31.91
CA LEU A 101 -11.83 -44.33 32.39
C LEU A 101 -12.97 -44.28 33.42
N LYS A 102 -13.22 -45.37 34.15
CA LYS A 102 -14.34 -45.49 35.10
C LYS A 102 -14.34 -44.40 36.18
N PHE A 103 -13.16 -44.02 36.67
CA PHE A 103 -13.04 -43.00 37.71
C PHE A 103 -13.47 -41.63 37.19
N LEU A 104 -13.00 -41.23 36.00
CA LEU A 104 -13.41 -40.00 35.32
C LEU A 104 -14.93 -39.97 35.07
N VAL A 105 -15.51 -41.04 34.54
CA VAL A 105 -16.95 -41.10 34.25
C VAL A 105 -17.79 -41.00 35.52
N THR A 106 -17.32 -41.61 36.62
CA THR A 106 -18.00 -41.51 37.92
C THR A 106 -18.01 -40.08 38.46
N ILE A 107 -16.95 -39.31 38.22
CA ILE A 107 -16.87 -37.90 38.62
C ILE A 107 -17.84 -37.06 37.77
N LEU A 108 -17.82 -37.22 36.43
CA LEU A 108 -18.76 -36.54 35.53
C LEU A 108 -20.22 -36.79 35.93
N GLU A 109 -20.57 -38.04 36.25
CA GLU A 109 -21.93 -38.40 36.64
C GLU A 109 -22.40 -37.69 37.93
N LYS A 110 -21.48 -37.49 38.89
CA LYS A 110 -21.76 -36.82 40.16
C LYS A 110 -21.90 -35.31 40.03
N ILE A 111 -21.11 -34.69 39.14
CA ILE A 111 -21.03 -33.22 39.05
C ILE A 111 -22.30 -32.63 38.43
N ASN A 112 -22.72 -33.12 37.25
CA ASN A 112 -23.84 -32.52 36.54
C ASN A 112 -24.68 -33.56 35.79
N SER A 113 -25.74 -34.03 36.45
CA SER A 113 -26.64 -35.03 35.89
C SER A 113 -27.34 -34.59 34.59
N LYS A 114 -27.48 -33.28 34.33
CA LYS A 114 -28.15 -32.75 33.13
C LYS A 114 -27.24 -32.72 31.90
N LEU A 115 -25.96 -32.43 32.07
CA LEU A 115 -24.99 -32.33 30.97
C LEU A 115 -24.25 -33.65 30.69
N PHE A 116 -24.36 -34.63 31.60
CA PHE A 116 -23.65 -35.91 31.52
C PHE A 116 -23.69 -36.59 30.15
N ALA A 117 -24.83 -36.59 29.45
CA ALA A 117 -24.92 -37.22 28.12
C ALA A 117 -24.03 -36.49 27.08
N ALA A 118 -23.98 -35.16 27.13
CA ALA A 118 -23.14 -34.36 26.23
C ALA A 118 -21.65 -34.44 26.60
N GLU A 119 -21.32 -34.45 27.90
CA GLU A 119 -19.96 -34.68 28.38
C GLU A 119 -19.46 -36.07 27.99
N LEU A 120 -20.33 -37.08 28.08
CA LEU A 120 -20.01 -38.44 27.64
C LEU A 120 -19.84 -38.52 26.11
N GLU A 121 -20.58 -37.71 25.35
CA GLU A 121 -20.39 -37.58 23.90
C GLU A 121 -19.00 -37.00 23.57
N GLN A 122 -18.60 -35.95 24.28
CA GLN A 122 -17.28 -35.33 24.14
C GLN A 122 -16.16 -36.31 24.53
N LEU A 123 -16.30 -37.00 25.66
CA LEU A 123 -15.36 -38.01 26.13
C LEU A 123 -15.21 -39.14 25.10
N ARG A 124 -16.33 -39.68 24.61
CA ARG A 124 -16.31 -40.70 23.56
C ARG A 124 -15.55 -40.23 22.33
N ASN A 125 -15.82 -39.02 21.84
CA ASN A 125 -15.13 -38.50 20.66
C ASN A 125 -13.63 -38.32 20.92
N SER A 126 -13.25 -37.94 22.14
CA SER A 126 -11.84 -37.83 22.57
C SER A 126 -11.15 -39.18 22.62
N VAL A 127 -11.79 -40.23 23.17
CA VAL A 127 -11.29 -41.60 23.22
C VAL A 127 -11.10 -42.19 21.83
N ILE A 128 -12.07 -42.00 20.94
CA ILE A 128 -11.97 -42.46 19.55
C ILE A 128 -10.79 -41.78 18.84
N LYS A 129 -10.57 -40.48 19.07
CA LYS A 129 -9.49 -39.72 18.45
C LYS A 129 -8.12 -40.09 19.02
N ASN A 130 -8.02 -40.26 20.34
CA ASN A 130 -6.77 -40.41 21.07
C ASN A 130 -6.85 -41.62 22.02
N PRO A 131 -6.71 -42.85 21.50
CA PRO A 131 -6.86 -44.09 22.27
C PRO A 131 -5.79 -44.31 23.34
N SER A 132 -4.65 -43.61 23.26
CA SER A 132 -3.50 -43.69 24.16
C SER A 132 -3.63 -42.83 25.42
N PHE A 133 -4.68 -42.01 25.52
CA PHE A 133 -4.86 -41.05 26.59
C PHE A 133 -5.40 -41.72 27.86
N ASN A 134 -5.08 -41.13 29.02
CA ASN A 134 -5.57 -41.56 30.33
C ASN A 134 -6.63 -40.57 30.84
N ASP A 135 -7.08 -40.74 32.09
CA ASP A 135 -8.09 -39.89 32.72
C ASP A 135 -7.79 -38.39 32.59
N ILE A 136 -6.56 -37.94 32.92
CA ILE A 136 -6.25 -36.50 32.90
C ILE A 136 -6.11 -35.96 31.48
N HIS A 137 -5.58 -36.75 30.55
CA HIS A 137 -5.43 -36.35 29.15
C HIS A 137 -6.79 -36.14 28.49
N HIS A 138 -7.75 -37.04 28.73
CA HIS A 138 -9.12 -36.87 28.25
C HIS A 138 -9.84 -35.71 28.96
N ALA A 139 -9.66 -35.55 30.26
CA ALA A 139 -10.24 -34.41 31.00
C ALA A 139 -9.73 -33.06 30.47
N ALA A 140 -8.45 -32.98 30.10
CA ALA A 140 -7.86 -31.82 29.45
C ALA A 140 -8.41 -31.59 28.04
N ALA A 141 -8.45 -32.63 27.20
CA ALA A 141 -8.97 -32.55 25.83
C ALA A 141 -10.44 -32.12 25.77
N CYS A 142 -11.25 -32.57 26.73
CA CYS A 142 -12.68 -32.30 26.79
C CYS A 142 -13.05 -31.03 27.60
N ASN A 143 -12.07 -30.31 28.15
CA ASN A 143 -12.29 -29.12 28.96
C ASN A 143 -13.12 -29.37 30.23
N PHE A 144 -12.74 -30.37 31.03
CA PHE A 144 -13.42 -30.77 32.28
C PHE A 144 -12.66 -30.30 33.54
N PRO A 145 -12.78 -29.02 33.96
CA PRO A 145 -11.97 -28.45 35.05
C PRO A 145 -12.19 -29.15 36.39
N THR A 146 -13.43 -29.50 36.72
CA THR A 146 -13.80 -30.20 37.97
C THR A 146 -13.24 -31.61 38.04
N VAL A 147 -13.21 -32.32 36.91
CA VAL A 147 -12.58 -33.64 36.81
C VAL A 147 -11.08 -33.54 37.04
N ILE A 148 -10.42 -32.55 36.44
CA ILE A 148 -8.97 -32.30 36.63
C ILE A 148 -8.66 -32.05 38.12
N ILE A 149 -9.44 -31.21 38.79
CA ILE A 149 -9.27 -30.93 40.23
C ILE A 149 -9.38 -32.22 41.05
N GLU A 150 -10.40 -33.04 40.80
CA GLU A 150 -10.65 -34.24 41.60
C GLU A 150 -9.62 -35.35 41.32
N LEU A 151 -9.14 -35.47 40.08
CA LEU A 151 -8.00 -36.33 39.72
C LEU A 151 -6.72 -35.90 40.43
N CYS A 152 -6.44 -34.60 40.48
CA CYS A 152 -5.22 -34.10 41.12
C CYS A 152 -5.28 -34.21 42.65
N LYS A 153 -6.47 -34.13 43.28
CA LYS A 153 -6.62 -34.42 44.72
C LYS A 153 -6.27 -35.87 45.06
N SER A 154 -6.69 -36.82 44.23
CA SER A 154 -6.45 -38.25 44.47
C SER A 154 -5.02 -38.65 44.11
N ARG A 155 -4.43 -38.05 43.06
CA ARG A 155 -3.07 -38.30 42.60
C ARG A 155 -2.41 -37.00 42.11
N PRO A 156 -1.72 -36.25 42.97
CA PRO A 156 -1.13 -34.95 42.58
C PRO A 156 -0.15 -35.01 41.40
N ASN A 157 0.66 -36.07 41.30
CA ASN A 157 1.67 -36.21 40.24
C ASN A 157 1.07 -36.44 38.84
N ILE A 158 -0.24 -36.68 38.73
CA ILE A 158 -0.90 -36.94 37.44
C ILE A 158 -0.88 -35.71 36.50
N ILE A 159 -0.78 -34.51 37.08
CA ILE A 159 -0.86 -33.23 36.35
C ILE A 159 0.21 -33.04 35.27
N ASN A 160 1.38 -33.67 35.44
CA ASN A 160 2.53 -33.59 34.54
C ASN A 160 2.92 -34.96 33.97
N GLU A 161 2.01 -35.93 33.96
CA GLU A 161 2.21 -37.23 33.32
C GLU A 161 2.10 -37.09 31.80
N ALA A 162 3.03 -37.66 31.04
CA ALA A 162 2.93 -37.69 29.59
C ALA A 162 2.08 -38.89 29.13
N SER A 163 1.33 -38.72 28.05
CA SER A 163 0.71 -39.84 27.34
C SER A 163 1.78 -40.74 26.73
N ILE A 164 1.36 -41.92 26.21
CA ILE A 164 2.27 -42.84 25.52
C ILE A 164 2.95 -42.16 24.32
N ASP A 165 2.24 -41.23 23.67
CA ASP A 165 2.75 -40.45 22.53
C ASP A 165 3.54 -39.20 22.96
N GLY A 166 3.72 -38.97 24.26
CA GLY A 166 4.52 -37.85 24.79
C GLY A 166 3.75 -36.54 25.00
N TYR A 167 2.42 -36.54 24.95
CA TYR A 167 1.61 -35.33 25.16
C TYR A 167 1.29 -35.13 26.64
N TYR A 168 1.49 -33.90 27.13
CA TYR A 168 1.15 -33.52 28.50
C TYR A 168 -0.27 -32.93 28.59
N PRO A 169 -0.96 -33.02 29.75
CA PRO A 169 -2.31 -32.50 29.91
C PRO A 169 -2.45 -31.03 29.52
N LEU A 170 -1.48 -30.19 29.87
CA LEU A 170 -1.49 -28.77 29.51
C LEU A 170 -1.39 -28.56 27.99
N LEU A 171 -0.51 -29.29 27.29
CA LEU A 171 -0.41 -29.22 25.82
C LEU A 171 -1.73 -29.57 25.15
N ILE A 172 -2.36 -30.65 25.61
CA ILE A 172 -3.63 -31.14 25.08
C ILE A 172 -4.74 -30.10 25.31
N ALA A 173 -4.81 -29.51 26.51
CA ALA A 173 -5.79 -28.47 26.82
C ALA A 173 -5.61 -27.25 25.91
N VAL A 174 -4.37 -26.80 25.70
CA VAL A 174 -4.06 -25.66 24.82
C VAL A 174 -4.40 -25.98 23.36
N GLU A 175 -3.99 -27.14 22.84
CA GLU A 175 -4.26 -27.55 21.45
C GLU A 175 -5.76 -27.61 21.14
N ASN A 176 -6.57 -28.06 22.11
CA ASN A 176 -8.03 -28.16 21.98
C ASN A 176 -8.77 -26.86 22.34
N ASN A 177 -8.06 -25.76 22.61
CA ASN A 177 -8.64 -24.49 23.06
C ASN A 177 -9.49 -24.59 24.34
N ALA A 178 -9.15 -25.50 25.25
CA ALA A 178 -9.87 -25.78 26.48
C ALA A 178 -9.49 -24.78 27.59
N LYS A 179 -10.06 -23.56 27.53
CA LYS A 179 -9.69 -22.42 28.38
C LYS A 179 -9.76 -22.73 29.88
N GLU A 180 -10.86 -23.29 30.35
CA GLU A 180 -11.09 -23.59 31.78
C GLU A 180 -10.14 -24.69 32.27
N ALA A 181 -9.88 -25.71 31.45
CA ALA A 181 -8.88 -26.72 31.75
C ALA A 181 -7.47 -26.14 31.84
N VAL A 182 -7.07 -25.25 30.91
CA VAL A 182 -5.78 -24.56 30.97
C VAL A 182 -5.65 -23.77 32.27
N GLN A 183 -6.65 -22.95 32.62
CA GLN A 183 -6.62 -22.14 33.84
C GLN A 183 -6.43 -23.01 35.10
N ILE A 184 -7.18 -24.12 35.20
CA ILE A 184 -7.06 -25.04 36.33
C ILE A 184 -5.71 -25.75 36.34
N LEU A 185 -5.24 -26.28 35.19
CA LEU A 185 -3.95 -26.95 35.09
C LEU A 185 -2.80 -26.02 35.50
N VAL A 186 -2.80 -24.77 35.03
CA VAL A 186 -1.81 -23.77 35.45
C VAL A 186 -1.89 -23.50 36.95
N SER A 187 -3.11 -23.29 37.49
CA SER A 187 -3.31 -23.02 38.93
C SER A 187 -2.88 -24.17 39.85
N LEU A 188 -2.88 -25.41 39.32
CA LEU A 188 -2.47 -26.61 40.04
C LEU A 188 -0.98 -26.95 39.83
N GLY A 189 -0.24 -26.15 39.06
CA GLY A 189 1.20 -26.33 38.85
C GLY A 189 1.59 -27.23 37.67
N ALA A 190 0.80 -27.24 36.59
CA ALA A 190 1.23 -27.84 35.33
C ALA A 190 2.40 -27.05 34.73
N TYR A 191 3.45 -27.74 34.30
CA TYR A 191 4.65 -27.10 33.74
C TYR A 191 4.39 -26.61 32.31
N THR A 192 4.63 -25.31 32.06
CA THR A 192 4.57 -24.75 30.71
C THR A 192 5.78 -25.13 29.86
N THR A 193 6.88 -25.54 30.50
CA THR A 193 8.17 -25.89 29.88
C THR A 193 8.22 -27.28 29.24
N LYS A 194 7.25 -28.17 29.51
CA LYS A 194 7.26 -29.55 28.99
C LYS A 194 7.04 -29.57 27.48
N GLN A 195 7.91 -30.31 26.77
CA GLN A 195 7.92 -30.42 25.32
C GLN A 195 7.38 -31.78 24.85
N ASP A 196 6.64 -31.78 23.74
CA ASP A 196 6.22 -32.99 23.03
C ASP A 196 7.31 -33.59 22.12
N CYS A 197 6.96 -34.57 21.30
CA CYS A 197 7.85 -35.21 20.34
C CYS A 197 8.41 -34.27 19.24
N HIS A 198 7.77 -33.12 19.00
CA HIS A 198 8.24 -32.09 18.06
C HIS A 198 9.02 -30.99 18.77
N SER A 199 9.41 -31.21 20.03
CA SER A 199 10.04 -30.21 20.90
C SER A 199 9.16 -28.98 21.18
N ARG A 200 7.83 -29.09 21.09
CA ARG A 200 6.90 -27.97 21.33
C ARG A 200 6.32 -28.01 22.73
N ASN A 201 6.28 -26.84 23.35
CA ASN A 201 5.68 -26.64 24.67
C ASN A 201 4.30 -25.95 24.58
N ALA A 202 3.66 -25.68 25.72
CA ALA A 202 2.31 -25.11 25.77
C ALA A 202 2.23 -23.73 25.12
N VAL A 203 3.29 -22.93 25.25
CA VAL A 203 3.38 -21.59 24.70
C VAL A 203 3.42 -21.62 23.17
N HIS A 204 4.09 -22.61 22.55
CA HIS A 204 4.10 -22.76 21.08
C HIS A 204 2.68 -22.94 20.51
N TYR A 205 1.89 -23.83 21.10
CA TYR A 205 0.53 -24.10 20.66
C TYR A 205 -0.41 -22.92 20.91
N ALA A 206 -0.25 -22.23 22.04
CA ALA A 206 -1.04 -21.04 22.36
C ALA A 206 -0.73 -19.89 21.39
N ALA A 207 0.57 -19.61 21.16
CA ALA A 207 1.04 -18.56 20.27
C ALA A 207 0.55 -18.74 18.83
N LYS A 208 0.49 -19.97 18.34
CA LYS A 208 -0.02 -20.32 17.00
C LYS A 208 -1.52 -20.04 16.83
N ASN A 209 -2.32 -20.26 17.87
CA ASN A 209 -3.76 -20.40 17.74
C ASN A 209 -4.60 -19.36 18.49
N ASN A 210 -4.35 -19.15 19.79
CA ASN A 210 -5.31 -18.56 20.72
C ASN A 210 -4.66 -17.57 21.72
N PRO A 211 -4.90 -16.26 21.56
CA PRO A 211 -4.31 -15.24 22.42
C PRO A 211 -4.86 -15.24 23.85
N GLU A 212 -6.12 -15.59 24.07
CA GLU A 212 -6.70 -15.67 25.42
C GLU A 212 -6.05 -16.78 26.25
N ILE A 213 -5.73 -17.92 25.62
CA ILE A 213 -5.00 -19.01 26.28
C ILE A 213 -3.56 -18.61 26.52
N LEU A 214 -2.91 -17.95 25.57
CA LEU A 214 -1.55 -17.45 25.78
C LEU A 214 -1.49 -16.49 26.97
N GLN A 215 -2.48 -15.59 27.11
CA GLN A 215 -2.60 -14.70 28.27
C GLN A 215 -2.79 -15.46 29.59
N LEU A 216 -3.52 -16.58 29.61
CA LEU A 216 -3.59 -17.42 30.81
C LEU A 216 -2.24 -18.08 31.13
N LEU A 217 -1.46 -18.47 30.11
CA LEU A 217 -0.14 -19.05 30.32
C LEU A 217 0.87 -18.04 30.86
N THR A 218 0.73 -16.73 30.59
CA THR A 218 1.61 -15.70 31.17
C THR A 218 1.53 -15.61 32.70
N GLU A 219 0.43 -16.11 33.30
CA GLU A 219 0.27 -16.17 34.75
C GLU A 219 1.06 -17.32 35.40
N ALA A 220 1.59 -18.26 34.59
CA ALA A 220 2.36 -19.39 35.09
C ALA A 220 3.76 -18.95 35.54
N PRO A 221 4.27 -19.48 36.66
CA PRO A 221 5.57 -19.09 37.21
C PRO A 221 6.75 -19.50 36.33
N ASP A 222 6.64 -20.58 35.54
CA ASP A 222 7.68 -21.07 34.63
C ASP A 222 7.50 -20.57 33.18
N PHE A 223 6.58 -19.61 32.95
CA PHE A 223 6.31 -19.08 31.61
C PHE A 223 7.56 -18.48 30.97
N SER A 224 8.37 -17.73 31.72
CA SER A 224 9.62 -17.12 31.24
C SER A 224 10.63 -18.16 30.75
N ASP A 225 10.60 -19.37 31.29
CA ASP A 225 11.50 -20.45 30.87
C ASP A 225 10.98 -21.15 29.60
N ALA A 226 9.69 -20.99 29.28
CA ALA A 226 9.02 -21.62 28.15
C ALA A 226 8.94 -20.73 26.90
N ILE A 227 8.99 -19.41 27.03
CA ILE A 227 8.81 -18.46 25.89
C ILE A 227 9.90 -18.52 24.83
N ASP A 228 11.13 -18.92 25.18
CA ASP A 228 12.29 -18.88 24.27
C ASP A 228 12.74 -20.26 23.79
N VAL A 229 12.01 -21.30 24.20
CA VAL A 229 12.25 -22.67 23.74
C VAL A 229 11.96 -22.77 22.24
N ILE A 230 12.80 -23.49 21.51
CA ILE A 230 12.64 -23.73 20.07
C ILE A 230 12.09 -25.14 19.80
N ASP A 231 11.25 -25.26 18.78
CA ASP A 231 10.77 -26.56 18.28
C ASP A 231 11.80 -27.26 17.38
N GLU A 232 11.47 -28.45 16.89
CA GLU A 232 12.32 -29.25 15.98
C GLU A 232 12.73 -28.52 14.68
N ASN A 233 11.94 -27.52 14.26
CA ASN A 233 12.20 -26.71 13.07
C ASN A 233 12.99 -25.43 13.40
N GLY A 234 13.38 -25.25 14.66
CA GLY A 234 14.07 -24.06 15.14
C GLY A 234 13.15 -22.86 15.39
N LEU A 235 11.83 -23.07 15.50
CA LEU A 235 10.86 -22.00 15.67
C LEU A 235 10.53 -21.79 17.15
N SER A 236 10.63 -20.55 17.62
CA SER A 236 10.11 -20.16 18.94
C SER A 236 8.60 -19.90 18.89
N PRO A 237 7.92 -19.76 20.04
CA PRO A 237 6.54 -19.29 20.11
C PRO A 237 6.31 -17.96 19.36
N LEU A 238 7.27 -17.03 19.41
CA LEU A 238 7.18 -15.76 18.68
C LEU A 238 7.20 -16.00 17.16
N CYS A 239 8.09 -16.88 16.69
CA CYS A 239 8.15 -17.29 15.28
C CYS A 239 6.80 -17.86 14.82
N LEU A 240 6.20 -18.77 15.59
CA LEU A 240 4.91 -19.39 15.27
C LEU A 240 3.74 -18.39 15.27
N ALA A 241 3.74 -17.41 16.18
CA ALA A 241 2.75 -16.34 16.21
C ALA A 241 2.82 -15.47 14.94
N ILE A 242 4.02 -15.18 14.44
CA ILE A 242 4.24 -14.43 13.20
C ILE A 242 3.80 -15.25 11.99
N TYR A 243 4.25 -16.51 11.85
CA TYR A 243 3.85 -17.39 10.75
C TYR A 243 2.32 -17.55 10.64
N SER A 244 1.66 -17.64 11.80
CA SER A 244 0.20 -17.81 11.89
C SER A 244 -0.57 -16.49 11.82
N ALA A 245 0.15 -15.38 11.64
CA ALA A 245 -0.35 -14.02 11.60
C ALA A 245 -1.27 -13.65 12.78
N LYS A 246 -0.89 -14.02 14.00
CA LYS A 246 -1.63 -13.75 15.24
C LYS A 246 -1.11 -12.49 15.94
N SER A 247 -1.63 -11.33 15.53
CA SER A 247 -1.19 -10.02 16.06
C SER A 247 -1.22 -9.91 17.58
N LYS A 248 -2.31 -10.37 18.22
CA LYS A 248 -2.41 -10.31 19.69
C LYS A 248 -1.42 -11.24 20.40
N CYS A 249 -1.11 -12.40 19.83
CA CYS A 249 -0.10 -13.29 20.38
C CYS A 249 1.30 -12.67 20.29
N VAL A 250 1.62 -12.03 19.15
CA VAL A 250 2.88 -11.29 18.98
C VAL A 250 2.99 -10.17 20.02
N GLU A 251 1.92 -9.39 20.22
CA GLU A 251 1.89 -8.32 21.23
C GLU A 251 2.19 -8.87 22.64
N LEU A 252 1.49 -9.94 23.05
CA LEU A 252 1.67 -10.56 24.37
C LEU A 252 3.09 -11.13 24.58
N LEU A 253 3.68 -11.74 23.55
CA LEU A 253 5.04 -12.28 23.63
C LEU A 253 6.09 -11.18 23.69
N LEU A 254 5.91 -10.09 22.94
CA LEU A 254 6.77 -8.92 23.01
C LEU A 254 6.65 -8.22 24.39
N ASP A 255 5.44 -8.13 24.94
CA ASP A 255 5.22 -7.59 26.31
C ASP A 255 5.85 -8.46 27.40
N ALA A 256 6.00 -9.76 27.14
CA ALA A 256 6.66 -10.70 28.04
C ALA A 256 8.20 -10.69 27.94
N ASN A 257 8.79 -9.80 27.15
CA ASN A 257 10.24 -9.72 26.92
C ASN A 257 10.86 -11.05 26.42
N CYS A 258 10.18 -11.76 25.52
CA CYS A 258 10.78 -12.91 24.85
C CYS A 258 12.06 -12.52 24.09
N SER A 259 12.97 -13.48 23.95
CA SER A 259 14.16 -13.34 23.12
C SER A 259 13.75 -13.02 21.69
N LEU A 260 14.48 -12.10 21.08
CA LEU A 260 14.27 -11.66 19.71
C LEU A 260 15.16 -12.41 18.71
N GLY A 261 15.93 -13.39 19.19
CA GLY A 261 16.82 -14.21 18.38
C GLY A 261 18.29 -14.09 18.79
N PRO A 262 19.22 -14.61 17.97
CA PRO A 262 18.97 -15.26 16.68
C PRO A 262 18.24 -16.60 16.81
N PHE A 263 17.34 -16.90 15.87
CA PHE A 263 16.61 -18.18 15.80
C PHE A 263 17.19 -19.11 14.72
N PRO A 264 17.27 -20.43 14.95
CA PRO A 264 17.79 -21.37 13.96
C PRO A 264 16.97 -21.42 12.66
N SER A 265 15.68 -21.17 12.74
CA SER A 265 14.78 -21.07 11.57
C SER A 265 15.03 -19.84 10.68
N GLY A 266 15.90 -18.93 11.11
CA GLY A 266 16.18 -17.67 10.46
C GLY A 266 15.56 -16.45 11.15
N PRO A 267 15.86 -15.23 10.66
CA PRO A 267 15.40 -13.98 11.25
C PRO A 267 13.87 -13.84 11.25
N LEU A 268 13.33 -13.12 12.25
CA LEU A 268 11.89 -12.85 12.32
C LEU A 268 11.40 -12.01 11.13
N GLY A 269 12.25 -11.11 10.60
CA GLY A 269 11.93 -10.35 9.39
C GLY A 269 11.60 -11.26 8.20
N ALA A 270 12.34 -12.36 7.99
CA ALA A 270 12.07 -13.31 6.92
C ALA A 270 10.70 -13.98 7.07
N MET A 271 10.27 -14.24 8.31
CA MET A 271 9.00 -14.90 8.60
C MET A 271 7.80 -14.03 8.25
N VAL A 272 7.93 -12.70 8.38
CA VAL A 272 6.89 -11.76 7.96
C VAL A 272 6.58 -11.90 6.47
N ALA A 273 7.58 -12.23 5.63
CA ALA A 273 7.39 -12.42 4.20
C ALA A 273 6.65 -13.72 3.84
N VAL A 274 6.77 -14.76 4.67
CA VAL A 274 6.14 -16.08 4.45
C VAL A 274 4.87 -16.28 5.28
N ALA A 275 4.58 -15.36 6.20
CA ALA A 275 3.39 -15.41 7.04
C ALA A 275 2.09 -15.44 6.21
N ALA A 276 1.07 -16.10 6.76
CA ALA A 276 -0.23 -16.19 6.08
C ALA A 276 -0.80 -14.79 5.80
N SER A 277 -1.20 -14.52 4.55
CA SER A 277 -1.86 -13.25 4.17
C SER A 277 -3.12 -13.05 5.01
N SER A 278 -3.09 -12.10 5.93
CA SER A 278 -4.20 -11.75 6.81
C SER A 278 -4.23 -10.24 7.07
N SER A 279 -5.36 -9.72 7.56
CA SER A 279 -5.44 -8.34 8.04
C SER A 279 -4.59 -8.09 9.29
N ASP A 280 -4.28 -9.13 10.06
CA ASP A 280 -3.47 -9.05 11.26
C ASP A 280 -1.97 -8.91 10.97
N LEU A 281 -1.51 -9.31 9.78
CA LEU A 281 -0.11 -9.12 9.38
C LEU A 281 0.28 -7.63 9.36
N SER A 282 -0.64 -6.74 8.97
CA SER A 282 -0.41 -5.29 9.06
C SER A 282 -0.14 -4.86 10.50
N LYS A 283 -0.97 -5.34 11.45
CA LYS A 283 -0.80 -5.02 12.87
C LYS A 283 0.48 -5.63 13.46
N ILE A 284 0.90 -6.79 12.96
CA ILE A 284 2.18 -7.39 13.35
C ILE A 284 3.33 -6.48 12.92
N ILE A 285 3.32 -6.01 11.67
CA ILE A 285 4.33 -5.07 11.20
C ILE A 285 4.32 -3.78 12.02
N ASP A 286 3.15 -3.19 12.29
CA ASP A 286 3.00 -2.04 13.20
C ASP A 286 3.63 -2.29 14.58
N LEU A 287 3.40 -3.47 15.16
CA LEU A 287 3.96 -3.85 16.46
C LEU A 287 5.47 -4.02 16.40
N LEU A 288 5.99 -4.67 15.34
CA LEU A 288 7.42 -4.85 15.12
C LEU A 288 8.11 -3.50 14.89
N LEU A 289 7.56 -2.61 14.06
CA LEU A 289 8.10 -1.27 13.83
C LEU A 289 8.18 -0.45 15.12
N LYS A 290 7.16 -0.53 15.98
CA LYS A 290 7.09 0.25 17.24
C LYS A 290 7.97 -0.31 18.36
N ARG A 291 8.08 -1.63 18.48
CA ARG A 291 8.69 -2.29 19.65
C ARG A 291 10.02 -2.98 19.35
N ALA A 292 10.22 -3.44 18.11
CA ALA A 292 11.39 -4.22 17.71
C ALA A 292 11.79 -3.98 16.23
N PRO A 293 12.05 -2.73 15.81
CA PRO A 293 12.35 -2.40 14.41
C PRO A 293 13.60 -3.10 13.88
N GLN A 294 14.54 -3.46 14.77
CA GLN A 294 15.74 -4.22 14.43
C GLN A 294 15.43 -5.55 13.72
N LEU A 295 14.31 -6.20 14.06
CA LEU A 295 13.90 -7.48 13.45
C LEU A 295 13.61 -7.38 11.95
N LEU A 296 13.26 -6.18 11.49
CA LEU A 296 12.97 -5.90 10.08
C LEU A 296 14.23 -5.52 9.31
N ILE A 297 15.33 -5.19 10.00
CA ILE A 297 16.60 -4.77 9.40
C ILE A 297 17.64 -5.92 9.44
N GLU A 298 17.39 -6.96 10.25
CA GLU A 298 18.25 -8.13 10.38
C GLU A 298 18.64 -8.79 9.04
N GLU A 299 19.89 -9.23 9.00
CA GLU A 299 20.43 -9.98 7.87
C GLU A 299 19.93 -11.42 7.86
N ILE A 300 19.29 -11.81 6.76
CA ILE A 300 18.90 -13.17 6.40
C ILE A 300 20.08 -13.84 5.70
N ASN A 301 20.50 -15.00 6.22
CA ASN A 301 21.60 -15.80 5.68
C ASN A 301 22.94 -15.05 5.53
N GLY A 302 23.18 -14.01 6.34
CA GLY A 302 24.45 -13.28 6.42
C GLY A 302 24.60 -12.05 5.53
N SER A 303 23.58 -11.69 4.72
CA SER A 303 23.65 -10.49 3.87
C SER A 303 22.31 -10.01 3.31
N SER A 304 21.37 -10.92 3.05
CA SER A 304 20.02 -10.54 2.57
C SER A 304 19.24 -9.89 3.70
N ASN A 305 18.11 -9.25 3.43
CA ASN A 305 17.19 -8.79 4.48
C ASN A 305 15.75 -8.91 3.96
N ILE A 306 14.76 -8.53 4.77
CA ILE A 306 13.34 -8.66 4.40
C ILE A 306 12.98 -7.99 3.07
N LEU A 307 13.71 -6.96 2.65
CA LEU A 307 13.44 -6.24 1.40
C LEU A 307 13.77 -7.08 0.15
N HIS A 308 14.70 -8.04 0.26
CA HIS A 308 15.03 -8.97 -0.83
C HIS A 308 13.90 -9.99 -1.08
N GLU A 309 13.18 -10.34 -0.01
CA GLU A 309 12.06 -11.27 -0.05
C GLU A 309 10.82 -10.68 -0.71
N LYS A 310 9.90 -11.54 -1.12
CA LYS A 310 8.63 -11.10 -1.71
C LYS A 310 7.72 -10.52 -0.62
N LEU A 311 7.39 -9.24 -0.73
CA LEU A 311 6.48 -8.55 0.17
C LEU A 311 5.28 -7.98 -0.60
N GLU A 312 4.11 -7.97 0.03
CA GLU A 312 2.98 -7.20 -0.50
C GLU A 312 3.34 -5.70 -0.49
N SER A 313 2.99 -5.00 -1.58
CA SER A 313 3.34 -3.58 -1.76
C SER A 313 2.97 -2.71 -0.56
N LYS A 314 1.79 -2.90 0.04
CA LYS A 314 1.36 -2.15 1.24
C LYS A 314 2.31 -2.33 2.44
N PHE A 315 2.87 -3.52 2.63
CA PHE A 315 3.78 -3.81 3.75
C PHE A 315 5.14 -3.19 3.48
N LEU A 316 5.60 -3.24 2.24
CA LEU A 316 6.83 -2.57 1.83
C LEU A 316 6.74 -1.06 2.05
N HIS A 317 5.64 -0.41 1.63
CA HIS A 317 5.41 1.02 1.89
C HIS A 317 5.35 1.33 3.38
N HIS A 318 4.71 0.47 4.19
CA HIS A 318 4.62 0.67 5.62
C HIS A 318 6.00 0.56 6.32
N ILE A 319 6.81 -0.44 5.95
CA ILE A 319 8.17 -0.62 6.49
C ILE A 319 9.09 0.53 6.07
N LEU A 320 9.11 0.88 4.79
CA LEU A 320 9.99 1.93 4.27
C LEU A 320 9.54 3.34 4.67
N GLY A 321 8.24 3.56 4.88
CA GLY A 321 7.71 4.83 5.39
C GLY A 321 8.20 5.13 6.80
N ASP A 322 8.19 4.12 7.68
CA ASP A 322 8.57 4.29 9.09
C ASP A 322 10.08 4.15 9.33
N LEU A 323 10.77 3.27 8.61
CA LEU A 323 12.22 3.02 8.77
C LEU A 323 13.10 3.73 7.74
N GLY A 324 12.54 4.48 6.79
CA GLY A 324 13.22 4.88 5.55
C GLY A 324 14.67 5.37 5.69
N ASP A 325 14.97 6.20 6.69
CA ASP A 325 16.33 6.72 6.93
C ASP A 325 17.27 5.73 7.63
N VAL A 326 16.71 4.76 8.37
CA VAL A 326 17.44 3.74 9.14
C VAL A 326 17.76 2.53 8.27
N ILE A 327 16.86 2.15 7.37
CA ILE A 327 17.02 0.97 6.54
C ILE A 327 17.75 1.31 5.23
N ASN A 328 18.88 0.64 4.98
CA ASN A 328 19.55 0.75 3.70
C ASN A 328 18.75 0.00 2.62
N ILE A 329 18.01 0.74 1.79
CA ILE A 329 17.23 0.18 0.67
C ILE A 329 18.10 -0.51 -0.40
N ASN A 330 19.38 -0.18 -0.45
CA ASN A 330 20.37 -0.70 -1.39
C ASN A 330 21.31 -1.72 -0.74
N VAL A 331 20.87 -2.38 0.34
CA VAL A 331 21.57 -3.53 0.92
C VAL A 331 21.83 -4.58 -0.16
N ARG A 332 22.91 -5.35 -0.02
CA ARG A 332 23.31 -6.36 -1.01
C ARG A 332 23.43 -7.72 -0.37
N ASN A 333 22.81 -8.72 -1.00
CA ASN A 333 22.97 -10.11 -0.60
C ASN A 333 24.33 -10.71 -1.03
N ASP A 334 24.55 -12.01 -0.80
CA ASP A 334 25.78 -12.73 -1.14
C ASP A 334 26.07 -12.77 -2.65
N LEU A 335 25.04 -12.59 -3.48
CA LEU A 335 25.15 -12.48 -4.94
C LEU A 335 25.36 -11.01 -5.38
N ASN A 336 25.59 -10.10 -4.43
CA ASN A 336 25.72 -8.66 -4.61
C ASN A 336 24.44 -8.02 -5.22
N GLU A 337 23.29 -8.68 -5.07
CA GLU A 337 22.00 -8.24 -5.59
C GLU A 337 21.31 -7.33 -4.58
N THR A 338 20.65 -6.28 -5.05
CA THR A 338 19.83 -5.41 -4.22
C THR A 338 18.38 -5.90 -4.14
N PRO A 339 17.57 -5.41 -3.17
CA PRO A 339 16.13 -5.64 -3.15
C PRO A 339 15.44 -5.37 -4.48
N LEU A 340 15.85 -4.28 -5.15
CA LEU A 340 15.30 -3.91 -6.46
C LEU A 340 15.68 -4.93 -7.53
N TYR A 341 16.94 -5.39 -7.55
CA TYR A 341 17.37 -6.46 -8.44
C TYR A 341 16.52 -7.73 -8.22
N CYS A 342 16.35 -8.18 -6.97
CA CYS A 342 15.59 -9.39 -6.66
C CYS A 342 14.11 -9.25 -7.06
N ALA A 343 13.49 -8.09 -6.83
CA ALA A 343 12.11 -7.82 -7.26
C ALA A 343 11.96 -7.88 -8.79
N VAL A 344 12.91 -7.32 -9.54
CA VAL A 344 12.92 -7.36 -11.01
C VAL A 344 13.16 -8.78 -11.53
N ALA A 345 14.09 -9.52 -10.93
CA ALA A 345 14.34 -10.92 -11.26
C ALA A 345 13.08 -11.80 -11.08
N ARG A 346 12.27 -11.49 -10.06
CA ARG A 346 10.96 -12.14 -9.81
C ARG A 346 9.82 -11.65 -10.72
N ASN A 347 10.09 -10.75 -11.67
CA ASN A 347 9.07 -10.08 -12.50
C ASN A 347 8.01 -9.31 -11.68
N ASP A 348 8.35 -8.88 -10.46
CA ASP A 348 7.43 -8.20 -9.55
C ASP A 348 7.41 -6.69 -9.81
N LEU A 349 6.54 -6.26 -10.73
CA LEU A 349 6.36 -4.83 -11.05
C LEU A 349 5.98 -4.01 -9.81
N SER A 350 5.10 -4.55 -8.95
CA SER A 350 4.59 -3.82 -7.78
C SER A 350 5.68 -3.56 -6.74
N GLN A 351 6.47 -4.58 -6.41
CA GLN A 351 7.57 -4.43 -5.47
C GLN A 351 8.71 -3.59 -6.05
N SER A 352 9.02 -3.77 -7.35
CA SER A 352 10.03 -2.95 -8.04
C SER A 352 9.63 -1.46 -8.04
N PHE A 353 8.37 -1.18 -8.33
CA PHE A 353 7.82 0.18 -8.30
C PHE A 353 7.92 0.78 -6.90
N ALA A 354 7.47 0.07 -5.86
CA ALA A 354 7.55 0.52 -4.48
C ALA A 354 9.00 0.82 -4.03
N LEU A 355 9.97 -0.02 -4.37
CA LEU A 355 11.38 0.23 -4.03
C LEU A 355 11.91 1.50 -4.71
N LEU A 356 11.54 1.74 -5.97
CA LEU A 356 11.93 2.95 -6.70
C LEU A 356 11.30 4.23 -6.12
N VAL A 357 10.07 4.15 -5.60
CA VAL A 357 9.39 5.26 -4.88
C VAL A 357 10.23 5.74 -3.69
N TYR A 358 10.92 4.83 -3.02
CA TYR A 358 11.79 5.10 -1.88
C TYR A 358 13.27 5.27 -2.29
N ASN A 359 13.53 5.69 -3.53
CA ASN A 359 14.87 6.00 -4.05
C ASN A 359 15.86 4.81 -4.05
N ALA A 360 15.39 3.58 -4.27
CA ALA A 360 16.30 2.47 -4.58
C ALA A 360 17.16 2.80 -5.80
N ASP A 361 18.46 2.52 -5.73
CA ASP A 361 19.40 2.77 -6.82
C ASP A 361 19.17 1.73 -7.93
N VAL A 362 18.68 2.23 -9.05
CA VAL A 362 18.30 1.47 -10.23
C VAL A 362 19.49 0.87 -10.99
N ASN A 363 20.71 1.33 -10.71
CA ASN A 363 21.91 0.99 -11.48
C ASN A 363 22.87 0.02 -10.76
N ILE A 364 22.58 -0.39 -9.53
CA ILE A 364 23.44 -1.34 -8.81
C ILE A 364 23.36 -2.72 -9.45
N ALA A 365 24.52 -3.27 -9.83
CA ALA A 365 24.64 -4.58 -10.45
C ALA A 365 24.99 -5.70 -9.47
N ASN A 366 24.60 -6.94 -9.83
CA ASN A 366 25.01 -8.17 -9.13
C ASN A 366 26.48 -8.55 -9.41
N TYR A 367 26.92 -9.71 -8.94
CA TYR A 367 28.27 -10.24 -9.13
C TYR A 367 28.69 -10.49 -10.60
N ARG A 368 27.73 -10.52 -11.53
CA ARG A 368 27.97 -10.67 -12.98
C ARG A 368 28.01 -9.34 -13.71
N GLY A 369 27.90 -8.23 -12.99
CA GLY A 369 27.71 -6.90 -13.57
C GLY A 369 26.32 -6.67 -14.17
N ASP A 370 25.37 -7.59 -13.97
CA ASP A 370 23.99 -7.42 -14.45
C ASP A 370 23.24 -6.42 -13.55
N THR A 371 22.79 -5.32 -14.14
CA THR A 371 21.89 -4.35 -13.48
C THR A 371 20.43 -4.83 -13.54
N PRO A 372 19.51 -4.28 -12.74
CA PRO A 372 18.08 -4.53 -12.87
C PRO A 372 17.57 -4.37 -14.31
N LEU A 373 18.12 -3.42 -15.07
CA LEU A 373 17.76 -3.22 -16.48
C LEU A 373 18.15 -4.43 -17.35
N HIS A 374 19.34 -5.01 -17.17
CA HIS A 374 19.76 -6.22 -17.88
C HIS A 374 18.80 -7.39 -17.61
N VAL A 375 18.45 -7.61 -16.34
CA VAL A 375 17.55 -8.69 -15.94
C VAL A 375 16.13 -8.47 -16.48
N SER A 376 15.62 -7.24 -16.43
CA SER A 376 14.30 -6.93 -16.98
C SER A 376 14.21 -7.18 -18.49
N ALA A 377 15.28 -6.87 -19.22
CA ALA A 377 15.40 -7.14 -20.65
C ALA A 377 15.48 -8.65 -20.93
N MET A 378 16.26 -9.39 -20.13
CA MET A 378 16.35 -10.85 -20.22
C MET A 378 15.01 -11.54 -19.95
N ASN A 379 14.25 -11.03 -18.99
CA ASN A 379 12.92 -11.53 -18.64
C ASN A 379 11.85 -11.22 -19.70
N GLY A 380 12.14 -10.36 -20.69
CA GLY A 380 11.18 -9.96 -21.71
C GLY A 380 10.04 -9.08 -21.17
N ASN A 381 10.19 -8.47 -19.98
CA ASN A 381 9.14 -7.69 -19.34
C ASN A 381 9.22 -6.21 -19.71
N VAL A 382 8.50 -5.83 -20.78
CA VAL A 382 8.42 -4.45 -21.29
C VAL A 382 8.07 -3.43 -20.19
N LYS A 383 7.13 -3.78 -19.29
CA LYS A 383 6.68 -2.85 -18.24
C LYS A 383 7.79 -2.55 -17.23
N LEU A 384 8.58 -3.55 -16.85
CA LEU A 384 9.74 -3.36 -15.98
C LEU A 384 10.84 -2.55 -16.68
N VAL A 385 11.12 -2.81 -17.96
CA VAL A 385 12.07 -2.01 -18.74
C VAL A 385 11.67 -0.54 -18.75
N LYS A 386 10.41 -0.25 -19.10
CA LYS A 386 9.88 1.13 -19.09
C LYS A 386 9.96 1.77 -17.71
N LEU A 387 9.54 1.05 -16.65
CA LEU A 387 9.62 1.52 -15.28
C LEU A 387 11.07 1.91 -14.91
N LEU A 388 12.03 1.02 -15.10
CA LEU A 388 13.43 1.26 -14.74
C LEU A 388 14.01 2.46 -15.52
N LEU A 389 13.70 2.56 -16.81
CA LEU A 389 14.13 3.69 -17.65
C LEU A 389 13.53 5.03 -17.18
N CYS A 390 12.23 5.08 -16.84
CA CYS A 390 11.58 6.28 -16.30
C CYS A 390 12.21 6.74 -14.98
N PHE A 391 12.78 5.82 -14.20
CA PHE A 391 13.49 6.10 -12.95
C PHE A 391 15.01 6.28 -13.13
N GLY A 392 15.49 6.42 -14.37
CA GLY A 392 16.88 6.78 -14.67
C GLY A 392 17.87 5.61 -14.76
N ALA A 393 17.39 4.41 -15.11
CA ALA A 393 18.27 3.30 -15.43
C ALA A 393 19.19 3.63 -16.60
N SER A 394 20.49 3.40 -16.41
CA SER A 394 21.51 3.64 -17.43
C SER A 394 21.54 2.49 -18.43
N VAL A 395 21.26 2.81 -19.70
CA VAL A 395 21.37 1.87 -20.82
C VAL A 395 22.82 1.55 -21.23
N GLN A 396 23.78 2.36 -20.76
CA GLN A 396 25.19 2.28 -21.17
C GLN A 396 26.03 1.37 -20.27
N LEU A 397 25.51 0.97 -19.11
CA LEU A 397 26.21 0.06 -18.22
C LEU A 397 26.36 -1.30 -18.89
N LYS A 398 27.56 -1.87 -18.78
CA LYS A 398 27.89 -3.19 -19.32
C LYS A 398 28.10 -4.16 -18.18
N ASN A 399 27.56 -5.36 -18.33
CA ASN A 399 27.86 -6.47 -17.44
C ASN A 399 29.28 -7.04 -17.70
N ASP A 400 29.67 -8.07 -16.97
CA ASP A 400 31.01 -8.67 -17.05
C ASP A 400 31.27 -9.39 -18.39
N LEU A 401 30.21 -9.67 -19.16
CA LEU A 401 30.30 -10.17 -20.54
C LEU A 401 30.49 -9.02 -21.56
N GLY A 402 30.61 -7.77 -21.10
CA GLY A 402 30.73 -6.59 -21.95
C GLY A 402 29.43 -6.19 -22.64
N LYS A 403 28.29 -6.74 -22.21
CA LYS A 403 26.97 -6.55 -22.83
C LYS A 403 26.18 -5.48 -22.09
N THR A 404 25.57 -4.57 -22.84
CA THR A 404 24.54 -3.65 -22.35
C THR A 404 23.19 -4.35 -22.23
N ALA A 405 22.20 -3.71 -21.61
CA ALA A 405 20.83 -4.22 -21.60
C ALA A 405 20.24 -4.41 -23.02
N LEU A 406 20.68 -3.59 -23.99
CA LEU A 406 20.28 -3.74 -25.40
C LEU A 406 20.92 -4.98 -26.04
N ASP A 407 22.18 -5.26 -25.75
CA ASP A 407 22.87 -6.47 -26.22
C ASP A 407 22.23 -7.72 -25.63
N VAL A 408 21.90 -7.71 -24.34
CA VAL A 408 21.17 -8.81 -23.69
C VAL A 408 19.79 -9.02 -24.33
N ALA A 409 19.04 -7.96 -24.62
CA ALA A 409 17.74 -8.06 -25.29
C ALA A 409 17.84 -8.69 -26.69
N LEU A 410 18.93 -8.43 -27.41
CA LEU A 410 19.23 -9.00 -28.74
C LEU A 410 19.58 -10.50 -28.65
N ASP A 411 20.37 -10.90 -27.65
CA ASP A 411 20.84 -12.28 -27.50
C ASP A 411 19.74 -13.27 -27.12
N VAL A 412 18.79 -12.85 -26.28
CA VAL A 412 17.72 -13.75 -25.80
C VAL A 412 16.83 -14.23 -26.95
N GLY A 413 16.69 -13.44 -28.02
CA GLY A 413 15.80 -13.73 -29.15
C GLY A 413 14.30 -13.71 -28.77
N GLY A 414 13.41 -13.42 -29.73
CA GLY A 414 11.96 -13.41 -29.53
C GLY A 414 11.29 -12.04 -29.77
N ASN A 415 10.07 -11.85 -29.25
CA ASN A 415 9.24 -10.63 -29.40
C ASN A 415 9.74 -9.43 -28.56
N ASN A 416 11.06 -9.26 -28.44
CA ASN A 416 11.70 -8.14 -27.73
C ASN A 416 11.76 -6.85 -28.55
N ALA A 417 11.02 -6.76 -29.68
CA ALA A 417 11.05 -5.60 -30.57
C ALA A 417 10.75 -4.29 -29.83
N GLU A 418 9.72 -4.29 -28.97
CA GLU A 418 9.35 -3.14 -28.16
C GLU A 418 10.42 -2.81 -27.10
N ILE A 419 11.02 -3.81 -26.45
CA ILE A 419 12.12 -3.59 -25.48
C ILE A 419 13.31 -2.94 -26.18
N MET A 420 13.69 -3.42 -27.36
CA MET A 420 14.78 -2.85 -28.13
C MET A 420 14.49 -1.43 -28.57
N GLU A 421 13.26 -1.11 -28.97
CA GLU A 421 12.84 0.26 -29.28
C GLU A 421 12.94 1.17 -28.04
N CYS A 422 12.46 0.70 -26.88
CA CYS A 422 12.55 1.42 -25.62
C CYS A 422 14.01 1.75 -25.26
N LEU A 423 14.93 0.78 -25.38
CA LEU A 423 16.34 0.97 -25.07
C LEU A 423 17.04 1.89 -26.09
N ARG A 424 16.75 1.75 -27.39
CA ARG A 424 17.32 2.60 -28.45
C ARG A 424 17.02 4.07 -28.26
N LEU A 425 15.82 4.43 -27.77
CA LEU A 425 15.46 5.82 -27.46
C LEU A 425 16.44 6.51 -26.48
N PHE A 426 17.15 5.75 -25.65
CA PHE A 426 18.13 6.27 -24.70
C PHE A 426 19.58 6.20 -25.19
N VAL A 427 19.87 5.35 -26.18
CA VAL A 427 21.21 5.19 -26.76
C VAL A 427 21.44 6.17 -27.91
N ASP A 428 20.43 6.31 -28.78
CA ASP A 428 20.58 7.07 -30.01
C ASP A 428 20.59 8.57 -29.71
N SER A 429 21.75 9.20 -29.87
CA SER A 429 21.83 10.65 -30.06
C SER A 429 21.32 10.99 -31.46
N LEU A 430 20.02 10.83 -31.69
CA LEU A 430 19.36 11.38 -32.86
C LEU A 430 19.76 12.86 -32.97
N SER A 431 20.20 13.27 -34.15
CA SER A 431 20.40 14.68 -34.47
C SER A 431 19.14 15.43 -34.11
N VAL A 432 19.25 16.51 -33.34
CA VAL A 432 18.11 17.31 -32.93
C VAL A 432 17.58 18.05 -34.14
N ILE A 433 16.61 17.44 -34.82
CA ILE A 433 15.85 18.10 -35.89
C ILE A 433 14.66 18.75 -35.20
N ARG A 434 14.49 20.06 -35.39
CA ARG A 434 13.28 20.75 -34.92
C ARG A 434 12.07 20.08 -35.60
N PRO A 435 11.08 19.61 -34.84
CA PRO A 435 9.88 19.03 -35.45
C PRO A 435 9.18 20.06 -36.33
N VAL A 436 8.55 19.60 -37.41
CA VAL A 436 7.72 20.48 -38.27
C VAL A 436 6.53 20.95 -37.44
N SER A 437 6.60 22.17 -36.94
CA SER A 437 5.52 22.80 -36.19
C SER A 437 4.38 23.19 -37.11
N ASN A 438 3.15 22.98 -36.65
CA ASN A 438 1.96 23.53 -37.31
C ASN A 438 1.86 25.07 -37.15
N ASP A 439 2.64 25.67 -36.24
CA ASP A 439 2.62 27.10 -35.93
C ASP A 439 3.99 27.76 -36.20
N VAL A 440 4.29 27.92 -37.50
CA VAL A 440 5.52 28.55 -38.01
C VAL A 440 5.71 29.98 -37.49
N LEU A 441 4.61 30.70 -37.20
CA LEU A 441 4.68 32.09 -36.71
C LEU A 441 5.13 32.14 -35.25
N SER A 442 4.59 31.27 -34.40
CA SER A 442 5.05 31.11 -33.02
C SER A 442 6.52 30.76 -32.96
N ASP A 443 6.98 29.90 -33.86
CA ASP A 443 8.37 29.45 -33.96
C ASP A 443 9.34 30.58 -34.30
N LEU A 444 8.98 31.43 -35.26
CA LEU A 444 9.75 32.62 -35.62
C LEU A 444 9.84 33.62 -34.46
N MET A 445 8.73 33.84 -33.75
CA MET A 445 8.71 34.74 -32.59
C MET A 445 9.56 34.19 -31.42
N GLN A 446 9.57 32.86 -31.23
CA GLN A 446 10.40 32.20 -30.23
C GLN A 446 11.91 32.41 -30.50
N GLU A 447 12.35 32.26 -31.76
CA GLU A 447 13.73 32.50 -32.16
C GLU A 447 14.14 33.95 -31.94
N ARG A 448 13.32 34.89 -32.41
CA ARG A 448 13.55 36.33 -32.21
C ARG A 448 13.67 36.69 -30.72
N ALA A 449 12.81 36.12 -29.89
CA ALA A 449 12.87 36.33 -28.44
C ALA A 449 14.18 35.79 -27.84
N LEU A 450 14.62 34.59 -28.25
CA LEU A 450 15.89 34.01 -27.80
C LEU A 450 17.10 34.85 -28.23
N GLU A 451 17.12 35.32 -29.49
CA GLU A 451 18.16 36.20 -30.02
C GLU A 451 18.26 37.52 -29.25
N GLU A 452 17.12 38.16 -28.98
CA GLU A 452 17.09 39.42 -28.22
C GLU A 452 17.65 39.24 -26.81
N ARG A 453 17.34 38.12 -26.14
CA ARG A 453 17.89 37.80 -24.81
C ARG A 453 19.38 37.47 -24.87
N HIS A 454 19.83 36.82 -25.93
CA HIS A 454 21.24 36.52 -26.13
C HIS A 454 22.07 37.80 -26.32
N GLN A 455 21.52 38.80 -27.00
CA GLN A 455 22.16 40.11 -27.25
C GLN A 455 22.19 41.05 -26.03
N MET A 456 21.51 40.72 -24.93
CA MET A 456 21.51 41.54 -23.71
C MET A 456 22.89 41.56 -23.04
N THR A 457 23.31 42.74 -22.59
CA THR A 457 24.54 42.91 -21.80
C THR A 457 24.44 42.20 -20.44
N SER A 458 25.55 41.81 -19.82
CA SER A 458 25.55 41.17 -18.50
C SER A 458 24.82 41.99 -17.42
N LYS A 459 24.89 43.33 -17.49
CA LYS A 459 24.15 44.23 -16.58
C LYS A 459 22.64 44.18 -16.80
N GLN A 460 22.19 43.98 -18.04
CA GLN A 460 20.76 43.77 -18.34
C GLN A 460 20.32 42.38 -17.90
N LYS A 461 21.13 41.35 -18.16
CA LYS A 461 20.85 39.96 -17.75
C LYS A 461 20.68 39.83 -16.23
N GLN A 462 21.45 40.58 -15.43
CA GLN A 462 21.31 40.62 -13.96
C GLN A 462 19.93 41.08 -13.45
N ARG A 463 19.12 41.75 -14.28
CA ARG A 463 17.74 42.16 -13.94
C ARG A 463 16.68 41.15 -14.34
N LEU A 464 17.07 40.09 -15.03
CA LEU A 464 16.15 39.08 -15.52
C LEU A 464 15.73 38.16 -14.39
N ILE A 465 14.44 37.85 -14.36
CA ILE A 465 13.88 36.77 -13.57
C ILE A 465 13.29 35.72 -14.52
N ASN A 466 13.62 34.45 -14.32
CA ASN A 466 12.92 33.37 -15.01
C ASN A 466 11.75 32.91 -14.17
N VAL A 467 10.67 32.55 -14.85
CA VAL A 467 9.39 32.26 -14.21
C VAL A 467 8.87 30.92 -14.70
N ILE A 468 8.29 30.15 -13.78
CA ILE A 468 7.79 28.81 -14.07
C ILE A 468 6.36 28.64 -13.55
N SER A 469 5.52 28.00 -14.35
CA SER A 469 4.12 27.70 -14.01
C SER A 469 3.82 26.22 -14.11
N PHE A 470 3.09 25.69 -13.13
CA PHE A 470 2.72 24.29 -13.01
C PHE A 470 1.21 24.13 -13.13
N ASP A 471 0.77 23.37 -14.13
CA ASP A 471 -0.64 23.03 -14.28
C ASP A 471 -1.12 22.07 -13.17
N GLY A 472 -2.45 22.02 -12.99
CA GLY A 472 -3.12 21.04 -12.16
C GLY A 472 -3.24 19.70 -12.87
N GLY A 473 -3.43 18.61 -12.11
CA GLY A 473 -3.52 17.29 -12.74
C GLY A 473 -3.59 16.07 -11.82
N GLY A 474 -3.71 16.23 -10.50
CA GLY A 474 -3.71 15.09 -9.57
C GLY A 474 -2.42 14.27 -9.70
N ILE A 475 -2.54 12.94 -9.82
CA ILE A 475 -1.38 12.05 -9.96
C ILE A 475 -0.52 12.35 -11.20
N ARG A 476 -1.10 13.01 -12.22
CA ARG A 476 -0.36 13.47 -13.41
C ARG A 476 0.66 14.57 -13.11
N GLY A 477 0.71 15.10 -11.88
CA GLY A 477 1.82 15.91 -11.39
C GLY A 477 3.19 15.26 -11.57
N LEU A 478 3.23 13.92 -11.61
CA LEU A 478 4.42 13.14 -11.94
C LEU A 478 4.98 13.45 -13.34
N ILE A 479 4.15 13.85 -14.31
CA ILE A 479 4.59 14.30 -15.63
C ILE A 479 5.42 15.59 -15.50
N LEU A 480 4.95 16.54 -14.69
CA LEU A 480 5.66 17.81 -14.46
C LEU A 480 7.05 17.54 -13.87
N LEU A 481 7.11 16.64 -12.90
CA LEU A 481 8.36 16.24 -12.25
C LEU A 481 9.28 15.48 -13.22
N GLN A 482 8.75 14.59 -14.06
CA GLN A 482 9.53 13.87 -15.07
C GLN A 482 10.17 14.82 -16.09
N ILE A 483 9.40 15.81 -16.56
CA ILE A 483 9.92 16.87 -17.46
C ILE A 483 11.05 17.64 -16.79
N LEU A 484 10.87 18.04 -15.53
CA LEU A 484 11.89 18.77 -14.79
C LEU A 484 13.13 17.92 -14.53
N LEU A 485 12.99 16.64 -14.19
CA LEU A 485 14.11 15.72 -13.99
C LEU A 485 14.94 15.58 -15.28
N HIS A 486 14.28 15.49 -16.43
CA HIS A 486 14.96 15.44 -17.73
C HIS A 486 15.73 16.73 -18.01
N ILE A 487 15.12 17.90 -17.80
CA ILE A 487 15.80 19.19 -18.01
C ILE A 487 16.97 19.36 -17.02
N GLU A 488 16.79 18.97 -15.76
CA GLU A 488 17.84 18.99 -14.73
C GLU A 488 19.02 18.08 -15.13
N GLN A 489 18.77 16.93 -15.74
CA GLN A 489 19.80 16.06 -16.31
C GLN A 489 20.57 16.75 -17.44
N LEU A 490 19.89 17.47 -18.34
CA LEU A 490 20.54 18.25 -19.40
C LEU A 490 21.38 19.41 -18.82
N LEU A 491 20.94 20.02 -17.70
CA LEU A 491 21.63 21.10 -17.02
C LEU A 491 22.86 20.63 -16.22
N GLY A 492 22.78 19.45 -15.60
CA GLY A 492 23.81 18.89 -14.71
C GLY A 492 23.83 19.48 -13.29
N HIS A 493 22.87 20.35 -12.96
CA HIS A 493 22.67 20.99 -11.65
C HIS A 493 21.20 21.42 -11.53
N SER A 494 20.75 21.82 -10.34
CA SER A 494 19.32 21.98 -10.09
C SER A 494 18.66 23.04 -10.98
N ILE A 495 17.57 22.66 -11.66
CA ILE A 495 16.82 23.61 -12.48
C ILE A 495 16.27 24.77 -11.65
N MET A 496 16.00 24.54 -10.36
CA MET A 496 15.44 25.54 -9.46
C MET A 496 16.40 26.70 -9.15
N GLU A 497 17.70 26.56 -9.41
CA GLU A 497 18.66 27.67 -9.31
C GLU A 497 18.32 28.80 -10.30
N HIS A 498 17.75 28.45 -11.45
CA HIS A 498 17.46 29.36 -12.55
C HIS A 498 16.14 30.12 -12.43
N PHE A 499 15.19 29.64 -11.62
CA PHE A 499 13.83 30.19 -11.53
C PHE A 499 13.59 30.94 -10.21
N GLN A 500 13.04 32.16 -10.29
CA GLN A 500 12.81 33.02 -9.11
C GLN A 500 11.32 33.16 -8.75
N TRP A 501 10.43 32.97 -9.72
CA TRP A 501 8.98 33.04 -9.50
C TRP A 501 8.30 31.77 -9.98
N LEU A 502 7.47 31.21 -9.12
CA LEU A 502 6.73 29.99 -9.34
C LEU A 502 5.23 30.27 -9.20
N CYS A 503 4.41 29.63 -10.04
CA CYS A 503 2.96 29.64 -9.89
C CYS A 503 2.40 28.25 -10.11
N GLY A 504 1.52 27.79 -9.24
CA GLY A 504 0.96 26.45 -9.34
C GLY A 504 -0.52 26.40 -8.99
N THR A 505 -1.20 25.43 -9.57
CA THR A 505 -2.62 25.15 -9.32
C THR A 505 -2.81 23.68 -8.98
N SER A 506 -3.67 23.38 -8.00
CA SER A 506 -3.92 22.02 -7.53
C SER A 506 -2.61 21.31 -7.18
N THR A 507 -2.36 20.17 -7.81
CA THR A 507 -1.08 19.45 -7.76
C THR A 507 0.15 20.32 -8.10
N GLY A 508 0.05 21.17 -9.12
CA GLY A 508 1.12 22.10 -9.49
C GLY A 508 1.45 23.07 -8.35
N ALA A 509 0.47 23.43 -7.51
CA ALA A 509 0.69 24.25 -6.32
C ALA A 509 1.51 23.50 -5.26
N ILE A 510 1.19 22.22 -5.00
CA ILE A 510 1.94 21.38 -4.06
C ILE A 510 3.40 21.25 -4.52
N ILE A 511 3.63 21.01 -5.81
CA ILE A 511 4.98 20.94 -6.39
C ILE A 511 5.71 22.27 -6.23
N ALA A 512 5.06 23.39 -6.61
CA ALA A 512 5.66 24.71 -6.48
C ALA A 512 6.04 25.04 -5.02
N LEU A 513 5.17 24.73 -4.07
CA LEU A 513 5.44 24.93 -2.64
C LEU A 513 6.59 24.05 -2.14
N GLY A 514 6.64 22.78 -2.53
CA GLY A 514 7.74 21.87 -2.18
C GLY A 514 9.09 22.33 -2.70
N LEU A 515 9.15 22.73 -3.98
CA LEU A 515 10.38 23.22 -4.61
C LEU A 515 10.86 24.53 -3.98
N VAL A 516 9.96 25.45 -3.63
CA VAL A 516 10.33 26.69 -2.94
C VAL A 516 10.77 26.44 -1.49
N LYS A 517 10.16 25.47 -0.79
CA LYS A 517 10.60 25.03 0.55
C LYS A 517 12.02 24.41 0.54
N GLY A 518 12.49 23.97 -0.63
CA GLY A 518 13.84 23.42 -0.82
C GLY A 518 13.87 21.92 -1.07
N TYR A 519 12.73 21.28 -1.34
CA TYR A 519 12.69 19.86 -1.70
C TYR A 519 13.26 19.62 -3.10
N SER A 520 14.01 18.51 -3.24
CA SER A 520 14.52 18.06 -4.53
C SER A 520 13.39 17.51 -5.41
N LEU A 521 13.61 17.45 -6.73
CA LEU A 521 12.65 16.85 -7.66
C LEU A 521 12.34 15.40 -7.32
N LYS A 522 13.36 14.61 -6.93
CA LYS A 522 13.19 13.21 -6.48
C LYS A 522 12.37 13.11 -5.21
N HIS A 523 12.58 14.01 -4.24
CA HIS A 523 11.75 14.06 -3.04
C HIS A 523 10.29 14.36 -3.38
N CYS A 524 10.03 15.36 -4.23
CA CYS A 524 8.68 15.65 -4.72
C CYS A 524 8.05 14.45 -5.46
N GLN A 525 8.83 13.72 -6.27
CA GLN A 525 8.36 12.52 -6.97
C GLN A 525 7.94 11.42 -5.98
N SER A 526 8.78 11.17 -4.97
CA SER A 526 8.48 10.22 -3.90
C SER A 526 7.21 10.59 -3.13
N LEU A 527 7.05 11.86 -2.74
CA LEU A 527 5.84 12.35 -2.05
C LEU A 527 4.58 12.11 -2.89
N TYR A 528 4.63 12.37 -4.20
CA TYR A 528 3.48 12.15 -5.09
C TYR A 528 3.11 10.68 -5.27
N LEU A 529 4.11 9.81 -5.31
CA LEU A 529 3.86 8.37 -5.38
C LEU A 529 3.32 7.84 -4.05
N ARG A 530 3.74 8.38 -2.89
CA ARG A 530 3.11 8.12 -1.59
C ARG A 530 1.66 8.61 -1.54
N MET A 531 1.38 9.81 -2.07
CA MET A 531 0.01 10.36 -2.13
C MET A 531 -0.98 9.41 -2.81
N LYS A 532 -0.54 8.70 -3.86
CA LYS A 532 -1.35 7.71 -4.57
C LYS A 532 -1.87 6.61 -3.63
N ASP A 533 -0.98 6.09 -2.79
CA ASP A 533 -1.25 4.92 -1.95
C ASP A 533 -1.88 5.32 -0.60
N GLU A 534 -1.63 6.54 -0.11
CA GLU A 534 -2.14 7.04 1.17
C GLU A 534 -3.43 7.86 1.03
N LEU A 535 -3.52 8.78 0.05
CA LEU A 535 -4.65 9.72 -0.05
C LEU A 535 -5.87 9.12 -0.73
N PHE A 536 -5.67 8.34 -1.78
CA PHE A 536 -6.76 7.77 -2.56
C PHE A 536 -7.21 6.44 -1.97
N VAL A 537 -7.51 6.40 -0.68
CA VAL A 537 -8.01 5.18 0.01
C VAL A 537 -9.48 5.35 0.36
N GLY A 538 -10.31 4.36 0.00
CA GLY A 538 -11.76 4.38 0.23
C GLY A 538 -12.57 4.96 -0.93
N GLY A 539 -13.80 5.42 -0.63
CA GLY A 539 -14.73 6.01 -1.59
C GLY A 539 -14.58 7.53 -1.71
N ARG A 540 -15.02 8.09 -2.85
CA ARG A 540 -15.06 9.54 -3.08
C ARG A 540 -16.31 10.17 -2.41
N PRO A 541 -16.23 11.39 -1.85
CA PRO A 541 -15.01 12.18 -1.67
C PRO A 541 -14.07 11.56 -0.64
N TYR A 542 -12.76 11.67 -0.88
CA TYR A 542 -11.72 11.14 -0.02
C TYR A 542 -11.66 11.88 1.33
N SER A 543 -11.10 11.20 2.34
CA SER A 543 -11.06 11.70 3.71
C SER A 543 -10.27 13.00 3.84
N GLU A 544 -10.93 14.05 4.33
CA GLU A 544 -10.30 15.34 4.65
C GLU A 544 -9.15 15.17 5.64
N LYS A 545 -9.32 14.31 6.65
CA LYS A 545 -8.32 14.09 7.70
C LYS A 545 -7.01 13.53 7.13
N ILE A 546 -7.10 12.68 6.10
CA ILE A 546 -5.92 12.03 5.51
C ILE A 546 -5.13 13.04 4.69
N ILE A 547 -5.77 13.78 3.79
CA ILE A 547 -5.07 14.81 2.98
C ILE A 547 -4.54 15.96 3.84
N GLU A 548 -5.28 16.39 4.86
CA GLU A 548 -4.82 17.44 5.78
C GLU A 548 -3.63 16.96 6.61
N GLY A 549 -3.69 15.74 7.18
CA GLY A 549 -2.58 15.13 7.90
C GLY A 549 -1.32 15.01 7.04
N PHE A 550 -1.46 14.54 5.81
CA PHE A 550 -0.35 14.40 4.86
C PHE A 550 0.26 15.75 4.45
N LEU A 551 -0.56 16.77 4.19
CA LEU A 551 -0.06 18.12 3.89
C LEU A 551 0.61 18.77 5.11
N CYS A 552 0.10 18.51 6.32
CA CYS A 552 0.72 18.94 7.56
C CYS A 552 2.07 18.25 7.81
N GLU A 553 2.18 16.95 7.53
CA GLU A 553 3.45 16.21 7.57
C GLU A 553 4.49 16.85 6.64
N ILE A 554 4.10 17.13 5.39
CA ILE A 554 5.00 17.69 4.38
C ILE A 554 5.42 19.12 4.68
N PHE A 555 4.47 19.99 5.03
CA PHE A 555 4.72 21.43 5.09
C PHE A 555 4.89 21.97 6.52
N GLY A 556 4.48 21.21 7.54
CA GLY A 556 4.38 21.61 8.94
C GLY A 556 3.04 22.27 9.26
N GLU A 557 2.50 22.00 10.45
CA GLU A 557 1.18 22.49 10.89
C GLU A 557 1.10 24.01 11.03
N GLU A 558 2.19 24.64 11.49
CA GLU A 558 2.26 26.07 11.80
C GLU A 558 3.10 26.87 10.79
N THR A 559 3.68 26.22 9.78
CA THR A 559 4.57 26.88 8.82
C THR A 559 3.76 27.81 7.92
N THR A 560 4.17 29.08 7.88
CA THR A 560 3.46 30.13 7.12
C THR A 560 4.11 30.39 5.77
N MET A 561 3.35 30.95 4.83
CA MET A 561 3.85 31.31 3.50
C MET A 561 5.06 32.25 3.58
N ALA A 562 5.12 33.14 4.59
CA ALA A 562 6.26 34.03 4.81
C ALA A 562 7.62 33.30 5.02
N GLN A 563 7.60 32.03 5.43
CA GLN A 563 8.79 31.25 5.78
C GLN A 563 9.39 30.47 4.59
N LEU A 564 8.76 30.51 3.41
CA LEU A 564 9.15 29.74 2.21
C LEU A 564 10.47 30.19 1.54
N GLY A 565 11.21 31.15 2.10
CA GLY A 565 12.48 31.63 1.54
C GLY A 565 12.32 32.70 0.46
N PRO A 566 13.39 33.00 -0.31
CA PRO A 566 13.46 34.20 -1.15
C PRO A 566 12.73 34.08 -2.50
N LYS A 567 12.52 32.86 -3.01
CA LYS A 567 11.80 32.65 -4.28
C LYS A 567 10.32 32.98 -4.07
N LYS A 568 9.70 33.62 -5.06
CA LYS A 568 8.29 34.02 -4.97
C LYS A 568 7.41 32.89 -5.48
N VAL A 569 6.38 32.54 -4.72
CA VAL A 569 5.41 31.51 -5.09
C VAL A 569 3.99 32.05 -5.03
N ILE A 570 3.19 31.63 -6.00
CA ILE A 570 1.76 31.94 -6.12
C ILE A 570 1.00 30.62 -6.19
N VAL A 571 -0.02 30.48 -5.36
CA VAL A 571 -0.92 29.33 -5.32
C VAL A 571 -2.34 29.79 -5.65
N THR A 572 -2.95 29.16 -6.65
CA THR A 572 -4.31 29.50 -7.09
C THR A 572 -5.36 28.71 -6.32
N ALA A 573 -6.48 29.33 -5.96
CA ALA A 573 -7.65 28.69 -5.37
C ALA A 573 -8.92 29.42 -5.80
N SER A 574 -10.06 28.73 -5.84
CA SER A 574 -11.33 29.33 -6.23
C SER A 574 -12.23 29.54 -5.01
N TYR A 575 -12.54 30.79 -4.69
CA TYR A 575 -13.42 31.14 -3.58
C TYR A 575 -14.90 31.12 -4.01
N VAL A 576 -15.70 30.23 -3.42
CA VAL A 576 -17.06 29.89 -3.90
C VAL A 576 -18.19 30.48 -3.07
N ARG A 577 -17.91 31.39 -2.13
CA ARG A 577 -19.00 32.05 -1.35
C ARG A 577 -19.83 33.04 -2.18
N LYS A 578 -19.33 33.44 -3.36
CA LYS A 578 -20.00 34.35 -4.31
C LYS A 578 -20.20 33.62 -5.64
N ASN A 579 -21.26 33.98 -6.36
CA ASN A 579 -21.49 33.56 -7.75
C ASN A 579 -21.41 34.81 -8.66
N PRO A 580 -20.46 34.89 -9.61
CA PRO A 580 -19.45 33.88 -9.95
C PRO A 580 -18.37 33.72 -8.86
N PRO A 581 -17.70 32.54 -8.77
CA PRO A 581 -16.54 32.34 -7.91
C PRO A 581 -15.43 33.37 -8.15
N GLN A 582 -14.63 33.62 -7.12
CA GLN A 582 -13.51 34.57 -7.20
C GLN A 582 -12.17 33.84 -7.15
N LEU A 583 -11.26 34.18 -8.06
CA LEU A 583 -9.91 33.62 -8.06
C LEU A 583 -9.13 34.24 -6.89
N LYS A 584 -8.70 33.39 -5.95
CA LYS A 584 -7.82 33.76 -4.84
C LYS A 584 -6.40 33.31 -5.16
N LEU A 585 -5.46 34.22 -5.00
CA LEU A 585 -4.04 33.96 -5.21
C LEU A 585 -3.30 34.12 -3.87
N PHE A 586 -2.88 32.99 -3.29
CA PHE A 586 -2.05 32.98 -2.08
C PHE A 586 -0.59 33.18 -2.46
N ARG A 587 0.11 34.07 -1.76
CA ARG A 587 1.47 34.49 -2.11
C ARG A 587 2.35 34.50 -0.88
N ASN A 588 3.63 34.16 -1.04
CA ASN A 588 4.62 34.33 0.04
C ASN A 588 5.19 35.74 0.14
N TYR A 589 4.67 36.70 -0.63
CA TYR A 589 5.16 38.07 -0.67
C TYR A 589 4.00 39.06 -0.77
N THR A 590 4.27 40.29 -0.32
CA THR A 590 3.42 41.46 -0.52
C THR A 590 4.05 42.41 -1.53
N LEU A 591 3.25 43.33 -2.04
CA LEU A 591 3.70 44.43 -2.89
C LEU A 591 4.43 45.49 -2.05
N PRO A 592 5.44 46.19 -2.62
CA PRO A 592 6.21 47.24 -1.94
C PRO A 592 5.42 48.56 -1.78
N ILE A 593 4.17 48.49 -1.34
CA ILE A 593 3.24 49.60 -1.10
C ILE A 593 2.64 49.46 0.32
N SER A 594 1.72 50.34 0.72
CA SER A 594 1.15 50.27 2.07
C SER A 594 0.36 48.98 2.33
N LYS A 595 0.20 48.62 3.60
CA LYS A 595 -0.59 47.44 4.01
C LYS A 595 -2.05 47.54 3.54
N ALA A 596 -2.68 48.70 3.70
CA ALA A 596 -4.05 48.94 3.27
C ALA A 596 -4.23 48.80 1.75
N GLU A 597 -3.24 49.21 0.96
CA GLU A 597 -3.28 49.02 -0.50
C GLU A 597 -3.07 47.56 -0.90
N ASN A 598 -2.19 46.84 -0.20
CA ASN A 598 -2.05 45.39 -0.39
C ASN A 598 -3.39 44.69 -0.14
N GLU A 599 -4.04 44.98 0.99
CA GLU A 599 -5.36 44.42 1.34
C GLU A 599 -6.42 44.77 0.27
N ALA A 600 -6.46 46.03 -0.19
CA ALA A 600 -7.38 46.46 -1.24
C ALA A 600 -7.14 45.76 -2.60
N LEU A 601 -5.90 45.36 -2.90
CA LEU A 601 -5.52 44.61 -4.10
C LEU A 601 -5.58 43.09 -3.90
N GLY A 602 -6.04 42.60 -2.74
CA GLY A 602 -6.16 41.18 -2.44
C GLY A 602 -4.84 40.47 -2.13
N TYR A 603 -3.82 41.21 -1.69
CA TYR A 603 -2.57 40.68 -1.15
C TYR A 603 -2.68 40.54 0.36
N ASP A 604 -2.97 39.33 0.82
CA ASP A 604 -3.02 39.00 2.25
C ASP A 604 -1.63 39.05 2.88
N ASN A 605 -1.60 39.11 4.21
CA ASN A 605 -0.37 38.93 4.97
C ASN A 605 0.14 37.47 4.85
N PRO A 606 1.35 37.23 4.30
CA PRO A 606 1.89 35.89 4.18
C PRO A 606 2.12 35.17 5.52
N CYS A 607 2.22 35.91 6.63
CA CYS A 607 2.33 35.35 7.98
C CYS A 607 1.01 34.76 8.50
N GLU A 608 -0.13 35.08 7.89
CA GLU A 608 -1.46 34.57 8.30
C GLU A 608 -1.87 33.33 7.50
N ASN A 609 -1.18 33.08 6.38
CA ASN A 609 -1.48 31.97 5.48
C ASN A 609 -0.57 30.78 5.78
N LEU A 610 -1.15 29.68 6.27
CA LEU A 610 -0.44 28.42 6.48
C LEU A 610 -0.22 27.70 5.15
N ILE A 611 0.98 27.16 4.92
CA ILE A 611 1.36 26.55 3.65
C ILE A 611 0.44 25.35 3.33
N TRP A 612 0.24 24.46 4.30
CA TRP A 612 -0.58 23.26 4.12
C TRP A 612 -2.05 23.62 3.81
N LYS A 613 -2.57 24.71 4.38
CA LYS A 613 -3.92 25.21 4.06
C LYS A 613 -4.00 25.73 2.64
N CYS A 614 -3.03 26.55 2.21
CA CYS A 614 -2.98 27.03 0.82
C CYS A 614 -2.93 25.87 -0.18
N ALA A 615 -2.12 24.84 0.11
CA ALA A 615 -2.10 23.61 -0.67
C ALA A 615 -3.48 22.91 -0.69
N ARG A 616 -4.09 22.72 0.49
CA ARG A 616 -5.41 22.07 0.67
C ARG A 616 -6.55 22.80 -0.05
N TYR A 617 -6.51 24.13 -0.08
CA TYR A 617 -7.48 24.96 -0.81
C TYR A 617 -7.31 24.77 -2.31
N SER A 618 -6.06 24.79 -2.79
CA SER A 618 -5.75 24.64 -4.20
C SER A 618 -6.07 23.23 -4.72
N SER A 619 -5.91 22.19 -3.90
CA SER A 619 -6.12 20.79 -4.27
C SER A 619 -7.54 20.27 -3.95
N ALA A 620 -8.49 21.15 -3.65
CA ALA A 620 -9.88 20.81 -3.35
C ALA A 620 -10.69 20.46 -4.63
N ALA A 621 -10.20 19.49 -5.41
CA ALA A 621 -10.77 19.04 -6.67
C ALA A 621 -12.22 18.56 -6.49
N PRO A 622 -13.20 19.09 -7.25
CA PRO A 622 -14.60 18.68 -7.16
C PRO A 622 -14.76 17.17 -7.31
N THR A 623 -15.68 16.57 -6.54
CA THR A 623 -15.90 15.11 -6.41
C THR A 623 -14.80 14.32 -5.71
N PHE A 624 -13.54 14.77 -5.73
CA PHE A 624 -12.42 14.09 -5.05
C PHE A 624 -12.27 14.55 -3.60
N PHE A 625 -12.26 15.86 -3.38
CA PHE A 625 -12.08 16.48 -2.07
C PHE A 625 -13.16 17.52 -1.84
N THR A 626 -13.68 17.58 -0.62
CA THR A 626 -14.66 18.59 -0.24
C THR A 626 -14.06 19.99 -0.24
N PRO A 627 -14.87 21.04 -0.49
CA PRO A 627 -14.44 22.42 -0.29
C PRO A 627 -13.99 22.66 1.15
N LYS A 628 -12.94 23.44 1.37
CA LYS A 628 -12.44 23.82 2.70
C LYS A 628 -12.44 25.33 2.84
N ASP A 629 -12.99 25.87 3.92
CA ASP A 629 -13.07 27.31 4.20
C ASP A 629 -13.69 28.15 3.05
N ASN A 630 -14.61 27.54 2.29
CA ASN A 630 -15.22 28.06 1.06
C ASN A 630 -14.27 28.20 -0.14
N PHE A 631 -13.15 27.49 -0.13
CA PHE A 631 -12.28 27.31 -1.28
C PHE A 631 -12.48 25.94 -1.93
N VAL A 632 -12.41 25.94 -3.25
CA VAL A 632 -12.30 24.75 -4.11
C VAL A 632 -11.08 24.89 -5.02
N ASP A 633 -10.81 23.84 -5.80
CA ASP A 633 -9.65 23.74 -6.68
C ASP A 633 -9.35 25.03 -7.47
N GLY A 634 -8.10 25.45 -7.46
CA GLY A 634 -7.61 26.59 -8.25
C GLY A 634 -7.78 26.38 -9.74
N GLY A 635 -7.75 25.13 -10.20
CA GLY A 635 -7.93 24.69 -11.58
C GLY A 635 -9.26 25.12 -12.18
N LEU A 636 -10.31 25.28 -11.36
CA LEU A 636 -11.63 25.73 -11.83
C LEU A 636 -11.59 27.10 -12.53
N MET A 637 -10.70 27.98 -12.09
CA MET A 637 -10.53 29.32 -12.68
C MET A 637 -9.17 29.48 -13.37
N SER A 638 -8.16 28.71 -12.95
CA SER A 638 -6.78 28.81 -13.41
C SER A 638 -6.10 27.43 -13.37
N ASN A 639 -6.31 26.62 -14.41
CA ASN A 639 -5.63 25.34 -14.58
C ASN A 639 -4.24 25.47 -15.23
N ASN A 640 -4.06 26.49 -16.08
CA ASN A 640 -2.74 26.94 -16.52
C ASN A 640 -2.48 28.32 -15.91
N PRO A 641 -1.69 28.41 -14.84
CA PRO A 641 -1.58 29.66 -14.09
C PRO A 641 -0.52 30.62 -14.66
N THR A 642 -0.13 30.45 -15.93
CA THR A 642 0.89 31.29 -16.58
C THR A 642 0.42 32.74 -16.71
N LEU A 643 -0.80 32.97 -17.19
CA LEU A 643 -1.34 34.34 -17.33
C LEU A 643 -1.51 35.03 -15.97
N ASP A 644 -1.88 34.28 -14.93
CA ASP A 644 -1.97 34.79 -13.57
C ASP A 644 -0.60 35.21 -13.05
N LEU A 645 0.43 34.39 -13.26
CA LEU A 645 1.81 34.70 -12.91
C LEU A 645 2.28 36.00 -13.58
N LEU A 646 2.04 36.13 -14.89
CA LEU A 646 2.40 37.32 -15.67
C LEU A 646 1.68 38.58 -15.18
N SER A 647 0.38 38.47 -14.90
CA SER A 647 -0.43 39.57 -14.35
C SER A 647 0.08 40.03 -12.98
N ASN A 648 0.57 39.10 -12.16
CA ASN A 648 1.13 39.40 -10.85
C ASN A 648 2.50 40.09 -10.94
N ILE A 649 3.35 39.69 -11.88
CA ILE A 649 4.63 40.35 -12.14
C ILE A 649 4.39 41.77 -12.65
N HIS A 650 3.42 41.97 -13.54
CA HIS A 650 3.01 43.30 -13.98
C HIS A 650 2.55 44.19 -12.80
N THR A 651 1.67 43.65 -11.95
CA THR A 651 1.19 44.35 -10.73
C THR A 651 2.34 44.70 -9.78
N TYR A 652 3.31 43.78 -9.61
CA TYR A 652 4.50 44.01 -8.81
C TYR A 652 5.37 45.15 -9.36
N ASN A 653 5.60 45.17 -10.67
CA ASN A 653 6.33 46.25 -11.33
C ASN A 653 5.63 47.60 -11.19
N ALA A 654 4.29 47.64 -11.35
CA ALA A 654 3.51 48.86 -11.14
C ALA A 654 3.64 49.37 -9.68
N ALA A 655 3.63 48.46 -8.70
CA ALA A 655 3.85 48.80 -7.30
C ALA A 655 5.26 49.33 -7.03
N CYS A 656 6.30 48.75 -7.65
CA CYS A 656 7.68 49.26 -7.58
C CYS A 656 7.79 50.69 -8.13
N ILE A 657 7.18 50.95 -9.30
CA ILE A 657 7.18 52.28 -9.93
C ILE A 657 6.48 53.31 -9.02
N LYS A 658 5.32 52.94 -8.45
CA LYS A 658 4.59 53.78 -7.52
C LYS A 658 5.39 54.08 -6.24
N ALA A 659 6.06 53.08 -5.67
CA ALA A 659 6.90 53.28 -4.49
C ALA A 659 8.09 54.22 -4.77
N ALA A 660 8.67 54.12 -5.98
CA ALA A 660 9.76 54.97 -6.43
C ALA A 660 9.32 56.44 -6.63
N SER A 661 8.09 56.68 -7.12
CA SER A 661 7.61 58.06 -7.35
C SER A 661 7.39 58.84 -6.04
N TYR A 662 6.98 58.19 -4.95
CA TYR A 662 6.89 58.84 -3.63
C TYR A 662 8.26 59.22 -3.05
N SER A 663 9.28 58.39 -3.28
CA SER A 663 10.64 58.67 -2.78
C SER A 663 11.29 59.88 -3.47
N PHE A 664 10.84 60.23 -4.68
CA PHE A 664 11.35 61.39 -5.41
C PHE A 664 10.80 62.73 -4.89
N ASN A 665 9.64 62.72 -4.23
CA ASN A 665 9.01 63.94 -3.67
C ASN A 665 9.49 64.30 -2.25
N SER A 666 10.27 63.44 -1.58
CA SER A 666 11.04 63.83 -0.40
C SER A 666 12.35 64.50 -0.84
N PHE A 667 12.29 65.83 -0.91
CA PHE A 667 13.37 66.75 -1.24
C PHE A 667 14.60 66.51 -0.34
N GLN A 668 15.76 66.25 -0.95
CA GLN A 668 17.09 66.10 -0.33
C GLN A 668 17.36 64.85 0.52
N LEU A 669 17.80 63.77 -0.13
CA LEU A 669 18.92 62.95 0.35
C LEU A 669 19.45 62.08 -0.79
N GLN A 670 20.66 62.44 -1.23
CA GLN A 670 21.71 61.62 -1.83
C GLN A 670 21.30 60.64 -2.95
N LYS A 671 21.79 60.97 -4.15
CA LYS A 671 22.09 60.04 -5.25
C LYS A 671 22.97 58.89 -4.73
N GLY A 672 22.36 57.81 -4.26
CA GLY A 672 23.09 56.61 -3.84
C GLY A 672 22.15 55.64 -3.14
N ASN A 673 21.76 54.57 -3.85
CA ASN A 673 21.12 53.36 -3.31
C ASN A 673 19.68 53.48 -2.77
N MET A 674 18.66 53.65 -3.62
CA MET A 674 17.31 53.09 -3.37
C MET A 674 16.53 52.93 -4.69
N LYS A 675 17.07 52.16 -5.65
CA LYS A 675 16.22 51.63 -6.73
C LYS A 675 15.65 50.29 -6.27
N LYS A 676 14.40 50.23 -5.83
CA LYS A 676 13.65 48.97 -5.91
C LYS A 676 13.34 48.76 -7.40
N GLU A 677 14.32 48.21 -8.13
CA GLU A 677 14.25 48.04 -9.58
C GLU A 677 13.09 47.11 -9.94
N THR A 678 12.26 47.53 -10.89
CA THR A 678 11.31 46.66 -11.58
C THR A 678 12.03 45.44 -12.15
N VAL A 679 11.35 44.30 -12.20
CA VAL A 679 11.90 43.06 -12.75
C VAL A 679 11.52 42.89 -14.21
N GLN A 680 12.39 42.29 -15.00
CA GLN A 680 12.09 41.91 -16.39
C GLN A 680 12.11 40.38 -16.50
N ILE A 681 11.15 39.80 -17.21
CA ILE A 681 11.09 38.35 -17.36
C ILE A 681 12.16 37.91 -18.36
N GLY A 682 13.00 36.94 -17.99
CA GLY A 682 14.02 36.33 -18.83
C GLY A 682 13.42 35.30 -19.79
N CYS A 683 12.89 34.21 -19.25
CA CYS A 683 12.06 33.24 -19.97
C CYS A 683 10.86 32.77 -19.13
N ILE A 684 9.89 32.14 -19.80
CA ILE A 684 8.73 31.52 -19.20
C ILE A 684 8.79 30.02 -19.49
N LEU A 685 8.76 29.20 -18.43
CA LEU A 685 8.58 27.76 -18.52
C LEU A 685 7.17 27.39 -18.04
N SER A 686 6.34 26.89 -18.94
CA SER A 686 4.99 26.43 -18.63
C SER A 686 4.91 24.92 -18.74
N LEU A 687 4.50 24.22 -17.68
CA LEU A 687 4.46 22.76 -17.63
C LEU A 687 3.02 22.24 -17.52
N GLY A 688 2.64 21.35 -18.43
CA GLY A 688 1.32 20.73 -18.53
C GLY A 688 1.30 19.30 -18.02
N ALA A 689 0.22 18.94 -17.32
CA ALA A 689 0.02 17.60 -16.75
C ALA A 689 -0.46 16.56 -17.78
N GLY A 690 0.07 16.62 -19.00
CA GLY A 690 -0.28 15.72 -20.12
C GLY A 690 -1.59 16.06 -20.84
N GLN A 691 -1.66 15.74 -22.13
CA GLN A 691 -2.84 15.92 -22.98
C GLN A 691 -3.52 14.56 -23.16
N ALA A 692 -4.79 14.45 -22.79
CA ALA A 692 -5.58 13.26 -23.09
C ALA A 692 -5.77 13.14 -24.62
N PRO A 693 -5.87 11.91 -25.17
CA PRO A 693 -6.19 11.73 -26.57
C PRO A 693 -7.57 12.33 -26.89
N SER A 694 -7.73 12.93 -28.06
CA SER A 694 -9.01 13.51 -28.48
C SER A 694 -10.00 12.40 -28.82
N GLU A 695 -11.15 12.38 -28.15
CA GLU A 695 -12.29 11.52 -28.51
C GLU A 695 -13.25 12.29 -29.43
N GLU A 696 -13.61 11.73 -30.59
CA GLU A 696 -14.73 12.24 -31.36
C GLU A 696 -16.03 11.91 -30.63
N LEU A 697 -16.60 12.88 -29.90
CA LEU A 697 -17.96 12.75 -29.42
C LEU A 697 -18.88 12.60 -30.64
N GLY A 698 -19.47 11.42 -30.82
CA GLY A 698 -20.52 11.20 -31.82
C GLY A 698 -21.61 12.26 -31.71
N SER A 699 -22.32 12.54 -32.81
CA SER A 699 -23.26 13.66 -32.96
C SER A 699 -24.35 13.75 -31.87
N MET A 700 -23.98 14.26 -30.70
CA MET A 700 -24.92 14.50 -29.61
C MET A 700 -25.70 15.78 -29.93
N LYS A 701 -27.00 15.61 -30.21
CA LYS A 701 -27.93 16.73 -30.28
C LYS A 701 -28.14 17.29 -28.87
N TRP A 702 -27.46 18.39 -28.57
CA TRP A 702 -27.67 19.16 -27.35
C TRP A 702 -29.04 19.84 -27.37
N ASN A 703 -30.00 19.31 -26.63
CA ASN A 703 -31.27 19.98 -26.37
C ASN A 703 -31.25 20.53 -24.94
N PHE A 704 -31.17 21.86 -24.81
CA PHE A 704 -31.24 22.58 -23.54
C PHE A 704 -32.66 23.06 -23.19
N ASN A 705 -33.70 22.41 -23.72
CA ASN A 705 -35.08 22.77 -23.42
C ASN A 705 -35.47 22.35 -21.99
N LEU A 706 -36.31 23.14 -21.31
CA LEU A 706 -36.94 22.71 -20.07
C LEU A 706 -37.83 21.49 -20.36
N PRO A 707 -37.75 20.41 -19.56
CA PRO A 707 -38.41 19.14 -19.86
C PRO A 707 -39.93 19.24 -19.76
N GLY A 708 -40.63 18.64 -20.72
CA GLY A 708 -42.08 18.42 -20.65
C GLY A 708 -42.44 17.12 -19.91
N ASP A 709 -41.63 16.06 -20.03
CA ASP A 709 -41.93 14.71 -19.52
C ASP A 709 -40.71 13.94 -18.97
N PHE A 710 -40.96 12.85 -18.23
CA PHE A 710 -39.94 12.06 -17.51
C PHE A 710 -38.81 11.48 -18.38
N VAL A 711 -39.10 11.06 -19.62
CA VAL A 711 -38.09 10.53 -20.56
C VAL A 711 -37.15 11.64 -21.04
N GLU A 712 -37.67 12.86 -21.23
CA GLU A 712 -36.83 14.04 -21.50
C GLU A 712 -35.99 14.44 -20.29
N GLY A 713 -36.48 14.17 -19.07
CA GLY A 713 -35.70 14.34 -17.84
C GLY A 713 -34.45 13.46 -17.78
N VAL A 714 -34.53 12.21 -18.24
CA VAL A 714 -33.38 11.28 -18.28
C VAL A 714 -32.36 11.71 -19.35
N SER A 715 -32.82 12.08 -20.55
CA SER A 715 -31.93 12.58 -21.61
C SER A 715 -31.31 13.93 -21.24
N MET A 716 -32.05 14.79 -20.54
CA MET A 716 -31.53 16.04 -19.97
C MET A 716 -30.49 15.76 -18.87
N PHE A 717 -30.72 14.77 -17.99
CA PHE A 717 -29.73 14.37 -16.99
C PHE A 717 -28.44 13.86 -17.65
N GLN A 718 -28.55 13.05 -18.71
CA GLN A 718 -27.40 12.63 -19.52
C GLN A 718 -26.71 13.82 -20.19
N ASN A 719 -27.45 14.74 -20.81
CA ASN A 719 -26.90 15.97 -21.40
C ASN A 719 -26.22 16.85 -20.34
N LEU A 720 -26.78 16.94 -19.13
CA LEU A 720 -26.18 17.68 -18.02
C LEU A 720 -24.89 17.02 -17.53
N MET A 721 -24.83 15.68 -17.48
CA MET A 721 -23.60 14.96 -17.18
C MET A 721 -22.55 15.13 -18.28
N ASN A 722 -22.95 15.11 -19.56
CA ASN A 722 -22.05 15.38 -20.68
C ASN A 722 -21.55 16.83 -20.66
N LEU A 723 -22.42 17.80 -20.35
CA LEU A 723 -22.03 19.21 -20.20
C LEU A 723 -21.04 19.36 -19.04
N LYS A 724 -21.31 18.70 -17.92
CA LYS A 724 -20.41 18.66 -16.77
C LYS A 724 -19.05 18.10 -17.19
N ASN A 725 -19.01 16.98 -17.90
CA ASN A 725 -17.76 16.36 -18.36
C ASN A 725 -16.99 17.28 -19.33
N LEU A 726 -17.67 17.88 -20.31
CA LEU A 726 -17.04 18.87 -21.21
C LEU A 726 -16.50 20.10 -20.47
N LEU A 727 -17.25 20.63 -19.50
CA LEU A 727 -16.77 21.73 -18.66
C LEU A 727 -15.56 21.31 -17.84
N VAL A 728 -15.57 20.11 -17.24
CA VAL A 728 -14.44 19.56 -16.50
C VAL A 728 -13.23 19.39 -17.42
N GLU A 729 -13.39 18.86 -18.62
CA GLU A 729 -12.31 18.70 -19.61
C GLU A 729 -11.76 20.06 -20.06
N GLN A 730 -12.61 21.04 -20.38
CA GLN A 730 -12.15 22.39 -20.75
C GLN A 730 -11.41 23.08 -19.61
N ILE A 731 -11.90 22.90 -18.37
CA ILE A 731 -11.27 23.46 -17.17
C ILE A 731 -9.95 22.76 -16.90
N THR A 732 -9.87 21.44 -17.05
CA THR A 732 -8.68 20.64 -16.76
C THR A 732 -7.72 20.52 -17.96
N ALA A 733 -8.04 21.17 -19.08
CA ALA A 733 -7.21 21.15 -20.27
C ALA A 733 -5.82 21.71 -19.99
N SER A 734 -4.80 20.90 -20.29
CA SER A 734 -3.39 21.28 -20.22
C SER A 734 -2.91 21.92 -21.53
N ASN A 735 -3.79 22.25 -22.46
CA ASN A 735 -3.43 22.94 -23.69
C ASN A 735 -4.63 23.71 -24.24
N GLY A 736 -4.40 24.56 -25.24
CA GLY A 736 -5.45 25.30 -25.94
C GLY A 736 -5.37 26.82 -25.80
N PRO A 737 -6.50 27.55 -25.92
CA PRO A 737 -6.49 29.00 -26.06
C PRO A 737 -5.82 29.77 -24.93
N CYS A 738 -5.83 29.26 -23.69
CA CYS A 738 -5.14 29.88 -22.56
C CYS A 738 -3.62 29.92 -22.77
N VAL A 739 -3.03 28.80 -23.22
CA VAL A 739 -1.61 28.68 -23.53
C VAL A 739 -1.25 29.54 -24.74
N THR A 740 -2.08 29.52 -25.79
CA THR A 740 -1.87 30.38 -26.97
C THR A 740 -1.84 31.85 -26.57
N ARG A 741 -2.79 32.32 -25.76
CA ARG A 741 -2.82 33.72 -25.26
C ARG A 741 -1.59 34.06 -24.42
N ALA A 742 -1.17 33.16 -23.53
CA ALA A 742 0.03 33.34 -22.71
C ALA A 742 1.29 33.45 -23.58
N ARG A 743 1.40 32.59 -24.60
CA ARG A 743 2.50 32.60 -25.55
C ARG A 743 2.52 33.87 -26.38
N SER A 744 1.39 34.28 -26.94
CA SER A 744 1.31 35.53 -27.73
C SER A 744 1.69 36.76 -26.90
N TRP A 745 1.28 36.84 -25.64
CA TRP A 745 1.69 37.91 -24.73
C TRP A 745 3.20 37.89 -24.45
N ALA A 746 3.78 36.71 -24.25
CA ALA A 746 5.21 36.57 -24.02
C ALA A 746 6.02 37.01 -25.25
N HIS A 747 5.59 36.57 -26.44
CA HIS A 747 6.21 36.90 -27.71
C HIS A 747 6.10 38.40 -28.05
N ASP A 748 5.00 39.06 -27.71
CA ASP A 748 4.84 40.52 -27.84
C ASP A 748 5.93 41.29 -27.07
N GLN A 749 6.37 40.76 -25.93
CA GLN A 749 7.46 41.33 -25.11
C GLN A 749 8.83 40.68 -25.38
N SER A 750 8.97 39.90 -26.45
CA SER A 750 10.20 39.20 -26.81
C SER A 750 10.76 38.39 -25.62
N ILE A 751 9.86 37.63 -24.97
CA ILE A 751 10.17 36.68 -23.90
C ILE A 751 10.08 35.26 -24.49
N PRO A 752 11.16 34.46 -24.44
CA PRO A 752 11.11 33.04 -24.78
C PRO A 752 10.08 32.29 -23.93
N PHE A 753 9.21 31.52 -24.60
CA PHE A 753 8.12 30.77 -23.97
C PHE A 753 8.26 29.29 -24.27
N PHE A 754 8.58 28.50 -23.26
CA PHE A 754 8.73 27.04 -23.36
C PHE A 754 7.49 26.37 -22.78
N ARG A 755 6.86 25.47 -23.55
CA ARG A 755 5.68 24.70 -23.12
C ARG A 755 5.92 23.22 -23.32
N PHE A 756 5.90 22.46 -22.23
CA PHE A 756 5.91 21.01 -22.28
C PHE A 756 4.56 20.47 -21.83
N SER A 757 3.90 19.68 -22.68
CA SER A 757 2.67 18.97 -22.34
C SER A 757 2.58 17.72 -23.22
N PRO A 758 3.10 16.56 -22.78
CA PRO A 758 3.15 15.35 -23.61
C PRO A 758 1.75 14.84 -23.96
N LEU A 759 1.59 14.25 -25.14
CA LEU A 759 0.37 13.53 -25.52
C LEU A 759 0.38 12.15 -24.84
N LEU A 760 -0.70 11.84 -24.13
CA LEU A 760 -0.85 10.56 -23.43
C LEU A 760 -1.45 9.51 -24.36
N SER A 761 -0.95 8.27 -24.27
CA SER A 761 -1.43 7.13 -25.04
C SER A 761 -2.85 6.68 -24.67
N SER A 762 -3.30 7.02 -23.46
CA SER A 762 -4.62 6.66 -22.92
C SER A 762 -5.15 7.75 -21.99
N HIS A 763 -6.45 7.73 -21.73
CA HIS A 763 -7.06 8.60 -20.74
C HIS A 763 -6.63 8.17 -19.33
N VAL A 764 -6.09 9.11 -18.54
CA VAL A 764 -5.62 8.87 -17.17
C VAL A 764 -6.40 9.75 -16.21
N GLU A 765 -7.09 9.12 -15.26
CA GLU A 765 -7.83 9.80 -14.20
C GLU A 765 -6.90 10.56 -13.24
N LEU A 766 -7.43 11.61 -12.61
CA LEU A 766 -6.66 12.44 -11.67
C LEU A 766 -6.20 11.67 -10.40
N ASP A 767 -6.89 10.57 -10.06
CA ASP A 767 -6.62 9.71 -8.90
C ASP A 767 -6.24 8.27 -9.31
N GLU A 768 -5.66 8.09 -10.50
CA GLU A 768 -5.17 6.79 -10.97
C GLU A 768 -4.19 6.16 -9.96
N LYS A 769 -4.40 4.87 -9.66
CA LYS A 769 -3.61 4.10 -8.68
C LYS A 769 -2.86 2.94 -9.30
N ASN A 770 -3.26 2.53 -10.49
CA ASN A 770 -2.66 1.41 -11.20
C ASN A 770 -1.24 1.78 -11.61
N ASN A 771 -0.27 1.03 -11.05
CA ASN A 771 1.13 1.21 -11.35
C ASN A 771 1.42 1.08 -12.85
N GLU A 772 0.68 0.24 -13.59
CA GLU A 772 0.87 0.07 -15.03
C GLU A 772 0.45 1.31 -15.82
N ALA A 773 -0.67 1.93 -15.46
CA ALA A 773 -1.13 3.17 -16.08
C ALA A 773 -0.15 4.33 -15.79
N ILE A 774 0.40 4.36 -14.58
CA ILE A 774 1.41 5.35 -14.18
C ILE A 774 2.71 5.18 -14.95
N VAL A 775 3.21 3.94 -15.06
CA VAL A 775 4.37 3.64 -15.91
C VAL A 775 4.07 4.04 -17.36
N GLY A 776 2.84 3.83 -17.83
CA GLY A 776 2.39 4.24 -19.17
C GLY A 776 2.59 5.73 -19.45
N PHE A 777 2.00 6.62 -18.63
CA PHE A 777 2.13 8.06 -18.90
C PHE A 777 3.53 8.61 -18.59
N LEU A 778 4.25 8.02 -17.63
CA LEU A 778 5.66 8.37 -17.38
C LEU A 778 6.50 8.04 -18.62
N TRP A 779 6.24 6.87 -19.22
CA TRP A 779 6.90 6.45 -20.45
C TRP A 779 6.54 7.33 -21.64
N ASP A 780 5.26 7.69 -21.82
CA ASP A 780 4.84 8.63 -22.86
C ASP A 780 5.54 9.99 -22.74
N THR A 781 5.75 10.45 -21.50
CA THR A 781 6.48 11.67 -21.19
C THR A 781 7.95 11.55 -21.57
N GLU A 782 8.62 10.45 -21.20
CA GLU A 782 10.02 10.22 -21.52
C GLU A 782 10.25 10.05 -23.03
N LYS A 783 9.34 9.36 -23.71
CA LYS A 783 9.32 9.25 -25.17
C LYS A 783 9.21 10.63 -25.80
N TYR A 784 8.24 11.44 -25.38
CA TYR A 784 8.04 12.80 -25.87
C TYR A 784 9.30 13.67 -25.69
N LEU A 785 9.93 13.66 -24.51
CA LEU A 785 11.12 14.46 -24.22
C LEU A 785 12.34 14.05 -25.06
N ARG A 786 12.40 12.79 -25.52
CA ARG A 786 13.47 12.27 -26.36
C ARG A 786 13.17 12.35 -27.86
N THR A 787 11.93 12.62 -28.24
CA THR A 787 11.50 12.82 -29.62
C THR A 787 11.05 14.28 -29.85
N ASP A 788 9.77 14.57 -29.75
CA ASP A 788 9.15 15.81 -30.21
C ASP A 788 9.51 16.99 -29.31
N GLY A 789 9.65 16.77 -28.01
CA GLY A 789 10.01 17.77 -27.02
C GLY A 789 11.51 18.01 -26.87
N ARG A 790 12.36 17.21 -27.54
CA ARG A 790 13.82 17.24 -27.34
C ARG A 790 14.45 18.57 -27.71
N TYR A 791 14.06 19.12 -28.87
CA TYR A 791 14.58 20.40 -29.35
C TYR A 791 14.33 21.53 -28.35
N ASP A 792 13.11 21.63 -27.82
CA ASP A 792 12.75 22.66 -26.85
C ASP A 792 13.45 22.46 -25.51
N ALA A 793 13.61 21.21 -25.05
CA ALA A 793 14.31 20.89 -23.81
C ALA A 793 15.80 21.26 -23.88
N GLU A 794 16.49 20.92 -24.97
CA GLU A 794 17.89 21.29 -25.17
C GLU A 794 18.05 22.79 -25.38
N THR A 795 17.15 23.44 -26.12
CA THR A 795 17.16 24.90 -26.33
C THR A 795 17.00 25.64 -25.01
N LEU A 796 16.05 25.21 -24.16
CA LEU A 796 15.87 25.77 -22.82
C LEU A 796 17.11 25.56 -21.96
N ALA A 797 17.66 24.34 -21.92
CA ALA A 797 18.83 24.04 -21.10
C ALA A 797 20.04 24.88 -21.53
N ASN A 798 20.28 25.03 -22.83
CA ASN A 798 21.35 25.88 -23.38
C ASN A 798 21.12 27.36 -23.07
N TYR A 799 19.88 27.84 -23.16
CA TYR A 799 19.53 29.21 -22.78
C TYR A 799 19.81 29.47 -21.29
N LEU A 800 19.35 28.58 -20.39
CA LEU A 800 19.56 28.72 -18.95
C LEU A 800 21.05 28.67 -18.57
N LYS A 801 21.85 27.80 -19.20
CA LYS A 801 23.33 27.78 -19.03
C LYS A 801 24.03 29.06 -19.48
N SER A 802 23.39 29.87 -20.34
CA SER A 802 23.94 31.11 -20.89
C SER A 802 23.64 32.37 -20.07
N LEU A 803 22.79 32.23 -19.05
CA LEU A 803 22.46 33.27 -18.07
C LEU A 803 23.47 33.24 -16.93
#